data_AF-A0AA39R228-F1
#
_entry.id   AF-A0AA39R228-F1
#
_cell.length_a   1.000
_cell.length_b   1.000
_cell.length_c   1.000
_cell.angle_alpha   90.00
_cell.angle_beta   90.00
_cell.angle_gamma   90.00
#
_symmetry.space_group_name_H-M   'P 1'
#
loop_
_entity.id
_entity.type
_entity.pdbx_description
1 polymer ?
#
loop_
_entity_poly.entity_id
_entity_poly.type
_entity_poly.pdbx_seq_one_letter_code
_entity_poly.pdbx_strand_id
1 'polypeptide(L)'
;MATKDPQKSRKARQDDYVMATNNSSIVSKRSVERLYYPEPHFYRYFVKKPLRRAPLINRGYWLRMHAVEQVDVVTTPQRSNFPDLIAKKVDVIIDTPQLRELIDPLERPSSSGGLAIRSEHYLALGCDLEDISRVDELLAGSIDRSKSLILCIAEVSMTYMDVKAADALIKWAAQYNNIRFCLLEQYLPDGTGHPFAQKMMQHFNILQTPLKSIQTYPRLADQERRFLQFGWPMVSARSLWDVWNDKTLVSSNLRQTLQKSEPFDEWEEFVLFASHYFLLVADKGFPGRSPMNTASPKGNPGAADFEPANTVLTARSESIPRSSMRRFGTLVTMSSDALGYHGGLGMQSRVGTIDVYSSHTKAPTVPPAATGIEPRMCHTISALDHGSLLVGGRTSPENPLRDCWLFQQARWKRVDDLPISLYRHCATQVTLESGYQGVLIYGGKTGASYVSSCWLLWRASFGWVQVTVQDKELTPRFGAAIASIGLASGILLGGITADGTILDDLWEWTLNGEDTIPSMELSKARTSWLGTSNIIGRMGACLTGSPIGLLLIGGVSSNFLTQEHEIVCLSKESLHGTQTPRWVWKTATCQIPKQRPLLVGHSAHAWSGSIIILGGGAVCFSFGTYWNTELITLSTNNAQGFCASSHDDLKVETTSQRRLIDIPISQLAASEKRQRHLDARRLTRLQLESPEDLNRVIKQGRPVVMSGNDLGPCVRQWTLDTLALKLGVDRTVVVHETSNPQMDFQQKNFQYNKKAFRTFANEIAEGSRQYLRSLASVNSTETPANFWADFPELANDFELPSQLDLVKQKVHSSVLRISGPVNMWLHYDVMANVLCQINGSKRLILYPPSDVSLLYFAPGASSSSINCFDPDLTQYPSVALAHPHEVMLKPGDILYIPPLWLHTASPIDTVSISVNVFFRSLESGYAPGRDVYGNRDIQAYEKGRKDIERITKSFERLPSDMARFYMERLADELRAKALQHER
;
A
#
# COMPACT_ATOMS: atom_id res chain seq x y z
N MET A 1 15.48 12.46 6.56
CA MET A 1 15.77 13.70 5.81
C MET A 1 17.11 14.20 6.30
N ALA A 2 18.11 14.29 5.42
CA ALA A 2 19.36 14.97 5.75
C ALA A 2 19.04 16.44 6.04
N THR A 3 19.52 16.95 7.17
CA THR A 3 19.44 18.38 7.53
C THR A 3 20.14 19.20 6.44
N LYS A 4 19.45 20.20 5.88
CA LYS A 4 20.05 21.10 4.89
C LYS A 4 21.11 21.95 5.59
N ASP A 5 22.37 21.59 5.43
CA ASP A 5 23.49 22.45 5.79
C ASP A 5 23.70 23.47 4.64
N PRO A 6 23.43 24.77 4.86
CA PRO A 6 23.55 25.78 3.81
C PRO A 6 24.99 26.00 3.33
N GLN A 7 26.01 25.48 4.03
CA GLN A 7 27.42 25.63 3.65
C GLN A 7 27.93 24.58 2.65
N LYS A 8 27.20 23.47 2.41
CA LYS A 8 27.66 22.41 1.49
C LYS A 8 27.48 22.76 0.02
N SER A 9 28.46 22.40 -0.81
CA SER A 9 28.37 22.54 -2.28
C SER A 9 27.20 21.72 -2.85
N ARG A 10 26.74 22.07 -4.07
CA ARG A 10 25.66 21.34 -4.74
C ARG A 10 26.02 19.87 -4.98
N LYS A 11 27.28 19.58 -5.33
CA LYS A 11 27.80 18.21 -5.49
C LYS A 11 27.77 17.45 -4.15
N ALA A 12 28.30 18.04 -3.08
CA ALA A 12 28.31 17.40 -1.76
C ALA A 12 26.89 17.07 -1.22
N ARG A 13 25.91 17.95 -1.47
CA ARG A 13 24.50 17.67 -1.14
C ARG A 13 23.91 16.54 -1.97
N GLN A 14 24.23 16.50 -3.26
CA GLN A 14 23.83 15.41 -4.15
C GLN A 14 24.40 14.07 -3.69
N ASP A 15 25.66 14.05 -3.26
CA ASP A 15 26.35 12.87 -2.74
C ASP A 15 25.70 12.38 -1.43
N ASP A 16 25.30 13.30 -0.53
CA ASP A 16 24.53 12.96 0.68
C ASP A 16 23.21 12.23 0.37
N TYR A 17 22.49 12.66 -0.67
CA TYR A 17 21.26 12.00 -1.11
C TYR A 17 21.54 10.61 -1.69
N VAL A 18 22.59 10.45 -2.50
CA VAL A 18 23.01 9.14 -3.03
C VAL A 18 23.40 8.20 -1.89
N MET A 19 24.20 8.67 -0.92
CA MET A 19 24.57 7.89 0.27
C MET A 19 23.34 7.46 1.10
N ALA A 20 22.28 8.26 1.15
CA ALA A 20 21.06 7.92 1.87
C ALA A 20 20.29 6.73 1.23
N THR A 21 20.45 6.47 -0.07
CA THR A 21 19.84 5.30 -0.74
C THR A 21 20.37 3.98 -0.18
N ASN A 22 21.63 3.94 0.24
CA ASN A 22 22.25 2.79 0.88
C ASN A 22 21.53 2.41 2.19
N ASN A 23 21.14 3.40 3.01
CA ASN A 23 20.39 3.14 4.24
C ASN A 23 19.05 2.44 3.95
N SER A 24 18.34 2.85 2.90
CA SER A 24 17.06 2.22 2.51
C SER A 24 17.25 0.78 2.03
N SER A 25 18.31 0.54 1.24
CA SER A 25 18.67 -0.79 0.75
C SER A 25 19.04 -1.74 1.87
N ILE A 26 19.95 -1.35 2.77
CA ILE A 26 20.40 -2.19 3.89
C ILE A 26 19.23 -2.52 4.84
N VAL A 27 18.31 -1.59 5.09
CA VAL A 27 17.12 -1.88 5.91
C VAL A 27 16.24 -2.95 5.25
N SER A 28 16.12 -2.92 3.92
CA SER A 28 15.33 -3.92 3.19
C SER A 28 16.03 -5.28 3.19
N LYS A 29 17.36 -5.33 3.00
CA LYS A 29 18.16 -6.55 3.16
C LYS A 29 18.08 -7.13 4.58
N ARG A 30 18.05 -6.27 5.62
CA ARG A 30 17.81 -6.69 7.01
C ARG A 30 16.42 -7.29 7.23
N SER A 31 15.40 -6.78 6.53
CA SER A 31 14.05 -7.36 6.57
C SER A 31 14.06 -8.78 6.00
N VAL A 32 14.72 -8.99 4.85
CA VAL A 32 14.88 -10.31 4.23
C VAL A 32 15.67 -11.27 5.13
N GLU A 33 16.82 -10.83 5.66
CA GLU A 33 17.67 -11.62 6.56
C GLU A 33 16.89 -12.20 7.74
N ARG A 34 15.94 -11.44 8.29
CA ARG A 34 15.15 -11.89 9.44
C ARG A 34 14.04 -12.88 9.08
N LEU A 35 13.62 -12.93 7.82
CA LEU A 35 12.41 -13.61 7.41
C LEU A 35 12.69 -14.84 6.55
N TYR A 36 13.65 -14.76 5.64
CA TYR A 36 13.90 -15.79 4.62
C TYR A 36 15.15 -16.62 4.92
N TYR A 37 16.01 -16.17 5.83
CA TYR A 37 17.19 -16.91 6.25
C TYR A 37 16.96 -17.52 7.63
N PRO A 38 17.46 -18.75 7.89
CA PRO A 38 17.24 -19.44 9.15
C PRO A 38 17.87 -18.72 10.34
N GLU A 39 19.03 -18.10 10.13
CA GLU A 39 19.72 -17.32 11.15
C GLU A 39 20.13 -15.94 10.63
N PRO A 40 20.05 -14.88 11.45
CA PRO A 40 20.49 -13.57 11.02
C PRO A 40 22.01 -13.48 10.95
N HIS A 41 22.54 -13.10 9.80
CA HIS A 41 23.97 -12.98 9.53
C HIS A 41 24.55 -11.60 9.96
N PHE A 42 24.61 -10.64 9.05
CA PHE A 42 25.47 -9.45 9.13
C PHE A 42 24.71 -8.12 9.08
N TYR A 43 23.50 -8.06 8.51
CA TYR A 43 22.79 -6.79 8.36
C TYR A 43 22.32 -6.20 9.70
N ARG A 44 22.18 -7.05 10.73
CA ARG A 44 21.81 -6.64 12.10
C ARG A 44 22.72 -5.60 12.74
N TYR A 45 24.01 -5.64 12.39
CA TYR A 45 25.00 -4.73 12.97
C TYR A 45 24.91 -3.33 12.35
N PHE A 46 24.52 -3.25 11.07
CA PHE A 46 24.32 -1.99 10.36
C PHE A 46 22.91 -1.40 10.56
N VAL A 47 21.92 -2.23 10.91
CA VAL A 47 20.53 -1.82 11.16
C VAL A 47 20.04 -2.37 12.50
N LYS A 48 20.29 -1.59 13.56
CA LYS A 48 19.99 -1.95 14.95
C LYS A 48 18.49 -2.19 15.19
N LYS A 49 17.62 -1.33 14.61
CA LYS A 49 16.16 -1.47 14.72
C LYS A 49 15.62 -2.09 13.43
N PRO A 50 15.24 -3.38 13.44
CA PRO A 50 14.74 -4.01 12.23
C PRO A 50 13.36 -3.47 11.88
N LEU A 51 13.19 -3.08 10.61
CA LEU A 51 11.90 -2.69 10.05
C LEU A 51 11.42 -3.79 9.11
N ARG A 52 10.20 -4.28 9.31
CA ARG A 52 9.56 -5.21 8.37
C ARG A 52 9.18 -4.45 7.10
N ARG A 53 9.49 -5.00 5.94
CA ARG A 53 9.00 -4.53 4.63
C ARG A 53 7.82 -5.36 4.16
N ALA A 54 7.08 -4.83 3.20
CA ALA A 54 6.00 -5.55 2.54
C ALA A 54 6.53 -6.81 1.83
N PRO A 55 5.72 -7.88 1.68
CA PRO A 55 6.13 -9.13 1.04
C PRO A 55 6.75 -8.93 -0.35
N LEU A 56 6.14 -8.08 -1.19
CA LEU A 56 6.70 -7.67 -2.49
C LEU A 56 8.14 -7.15 -2.40
N ILE A 57 8.43 -6.29 -1.42
CA ILE A 57 9.76 -5.71 -1.23
C ILE A 57 10.74 -6.77 -0.73
N ASN A 58 10.34 -7.61 0.23
CA ASN A 58 11.21 -8.70 0.73
C ASN A 58 11.60 -9.64 -0.40
N ARG A 59 10.63 -10.11 -1.20
CA ARG A 59 10.90 -11.02 -2.32
C ARG A 59 11.78 -10.40 -3.40
N GLY A 60 11.55 -9.12 -3.73
CA GLY A 60 12.41 -8.40 -4.66
C GLY A 60 13.85 -8.23 -4.17
N TYR A 61 14.03 -7.90 -2.88
CA TYR A 61 15.38 -7.79 -2.29
C TYR A 61 16.06 -9.14 -2.11
N TRP A 62 15.32 -10.20 -1.80
CA TRP A 62 15.84 -11.56 -1.77
C TRP A 62 16.38 -11.95 -3.15
N LEU A 63 15.58 -11.75 -4.20
CA LEU A 63 16.00 -12.07 -5.57
C LEU A 63 17.23 -11.25 -5.98
N ARG A 64 17.29 -9.96 -5.62
CA ARG A 64 18.46 -9.10 -5.86
C ARG A 64 19.72 -9.64 -5.16
N MET A 65 19.61 -10.06 -3.89
CA MET A 65 20.74 -10.63 -3.15
C MET A 65 21.18 -11.97 -3.75
N HIS A 66 20.22 -12.86 -3.98
CA HIS A 66 20.44 -14.19 -4.55
C HIS A 66 21.11 -14.08 -5.92
N ALA A 67 20.66 -13.17 -6.78
CA ALA A 67 21.21 -12.99 -8.13
C ALA A 67 22.69 -12.56 -8.10
N VAL A 68 23.09 -11.69 -7.15
CA VAL A 68 24.51 -11.31 -6.97
C VAL A 68 25.35 -12.48 -6.42
N GLU A 69 24.78 -13.29 -5.52
CA GLU A 69 25.46 -14.47 -4.96
C GLU A 69 25.73 -15.55 -6.02
N GLN A 70 24.90 -15.67 -7.06
CA GLN A 70 25.07 -16.65 -8.13
C GLN A 70 26.25 -16.34 -9.09
N VAL A 71 26.98 -15.24 -8.93
CA VAL A 71 28.05 -14.82 -9.86
C VAL A 71 29.40 -15.53 -9.60
N ASP A 72 29.41 -16.53 -8.71
CA ASP A 72 30.54 -17.32 -8.19
C ASP A 72 31.54 -16.55 -7.31
N VAL A 73 31.83 -17.15 -6.14
CA VAL A 73 32.57 -16.56 -5.01
C VAL A 73 33.79 -17.41 -4.70
N VAL A 74 34.98 -16.87 -4.96
CA VAL A 74 36.14 -16.95 -4.06
C VAL A 74 36.92 -15.64 -4.23
N THR A 75 36.69 -14.63 -3.40
CA THR A 75 37.70 -13.59 -3.14
C THR A 75 37.43 -12.80 -1.87
N THR A 76 38.55 -12.42 -1.27
CA THR A 76 38.84 -11.39 -0.27
C THR A 76 38.04 -10.10 -0.52
N PRO A 77 37.05 -9.74 0.33
CA PRO A 77 36.21 -8.57 0.08
C PRO A 77 36.99 -7.24 0.21
N GLN A 78 37.15 -6.52 -0.91
CA GLN A 78 37.55 -5.11 -0.91
C GLN A 78 36.34 -4.24 -1.24
N ARG A 79 36.12 -3.14 -0.49
CA ARG A 79 34.95 -2.28 -0.69
C ARG A 79 35.34 -0.81 -0.78
N SER A 80 35.09 -0.19 -1.93
CA SER A 80 35.19 1.24 -2.16
C SER A 80 33.81 1.91 -2.09
N ASN A 81 33.65 2.95 -1.26
CA ASN A 81 32.48 3.85 -1.28
C ASN A 81 32.94 5.29 -0.97
N PHE A 82 32.02 6.26 -1.00
CA PHE A 82 32.31 7.62 -0.53
C PHE A 82 33.00 7.63 0.85
N PRO A 83 34.02 8.47 1.07
CA PRO A 83 34.81 8.49 2.32
C PRO A 83 33.95 8.55 3.60
N ASP A 84 32.93 9.40 3.63
CA ASP A 84 32.03 9.56 4.79
C ASP A 84 31.19 8.31 5.08
N LEU A 85 30.79 7.57 4.04
CA LEU A 85 30.03 6.33 4.19
C LEU A 85 30.94 5.19 4.69
N ILE A 86 32.19 5.15 4.20
CA ILE A 86 33.19 4.19 4.66
C ILE A 86 33.54 4.45 6.12
N ALA A 87 33.74 5.70 6.54
CA ALA A 87 34.03 6.03 7.94
C ALA A 87 32.96 5.45 8.89
N LYS A 88 31.67 5.73 8.62
CA LYS A 88 30.55 5.17 9.42
C LYS A 88 30.53 3.64 9.43
N LYS A 89 30.88 3.01 8.31
CA LYS A 89 30.92 1.56 8.20
C LYS A 89 32.07 0.96 9.01
N VAL A 90 33.23 1.61 8.96
CA VAL A 90 34.41 1.25 9.72
C VAL A 90 34.14 1.37 11.22
N ASP A 91 33.48 2.44 11.66
CA ASP A 91 33.06 2.59 13.06
C ASP A 91 32.22 1.38 13.52
N VAL A 92 31.20 1.01 12.73
CA VAL A 92 30.37 -0.17 13.04
C VAL A 92 31.19 -1.46 13.11
N ILE A 93 32.17 -1.64 12.21
CA ILE A 93 33.02 -2.83 12.19
C ILE A 93 33.91 -2.90 13.44
N ILE A 94 34.58 -1.80 13.81
CA ILE A 94 35.44 -1.78 15.01
C ILE A 94 34.62 -1.93 16.29
N ASP A 95 33.46 -1.27 16.37
CA ASP A 95 32.61 -1.28 17.56
C ASP A 95 31.85 -2.61 17.74
N THR A 96 31.91 -3.51 16.75
CA THR A 96 31.22 -4.81 16.77
C THR A 96 32.23 -5.95 16.85
N PRO A 97 32.42 -6.58 18.03
CA PRO A 97 33.39 -7.67 18.20
C PRO A 97 33.26 -8.79 17.17
N GLN A 98 32.03 -9.21 16.86
CA GLN A 98 31.77 -10.29 15.89
C GLN A 98 32.16 -9.94 14.46
N LEU A 99 32.20 -8.66 14.08
CA LEU A 99 32.67 -8.24 12.76
C LEU A 99 34.18 -8.03 12.76
N ARG A 100 34.74 -7.54 13.87
CA ARG A 100 36.17 -7.33 14.05
C ARG A 100 36.94 -8.66 14.04
N GLU A 101 36.47 -9.66 14.76
CA GLU A 101 37.07 -11.00 14.83
C GLU A 101 37.22 -11.66 13.44
N LEU A 102 36.33 -11.34 12.50
CA LEU A 102 36.38 -11.88 11.12
C LEU A 102 37.49 -11.27 10.26
N ILE A 103 38.08 -10.13 10.68
CA ILE A 103 39.06 -9.37 9.91
C ILE A 103 40.29 -8.97 10.73
N ASP A 104 40.52 -9.63 11.88
CA ASP A 104 41.75 -9.42 12.65
C ASP A 104 42.92 -10.21 11.99
N PRO A 105 44.17 -9.68 12.03
CA PRO A 105 44.58 -8.41 12.63
C PRO A 105 44.18 -7.19 11.79
N LEU A 106 43.66 -6.15 12.46
CA LEU A 106 43.19 -4.91 11.84
C LEU A 106 44.19 -3.74 12.05
N GLU A 107 44.60 -3.11 10.96
CA GLU A 107 45.42 -1.92 10.93
C GLU A 107 44.60 -0.66 10.54
N ARG A 108 44.84 0.45 11.25
CA ARG A 108 44.32 1.78 10.91
C ARG A 108 45.48 2.69 10.51
N PRO A 109 45.60 3.10 9.23
CA PRO A 109 46.66 4.01 8.80
C PRO A 109 46.54 5.36 9.50
N SER A 110 47.70 5.98 9.80
CA SER A 110 47.78 7.26 10.53
C SER A 110 47.37 8.48 9.68
N SER A 111 47.28 8.35 8.36
CA SER A 111 47.01 9.44 7.41
C SER A 111 45.72 9.21 6.61
N SER A 112 44.96 10.29 6.38
CA SER A 112 43.62 10.34 5.76
C SER A 112 43.59 10.10 4.25
N GLY A 113 44.55 9.35 3.70
CA GLY A 113 44.74 9.12 2.27
C GLY A 113 43.73 8.16 1.62
N GLY A 114 42.48 8.08 2.07
CA GLY A 114 41.44 7.22 1.48
C GLY A 114 41.47 5.74 1.91
N LEU A 115 42.56 5.21 2.47
CA LEU A 115 42.55 3.89 3.12
C LEU A 115 42.06 4.03 4.57
N ALA A 116 40.88 3.48 4.87
CA ALA A 116 40.26 3.62 6.19
C ALA A 116 40.68 2.52 7.17
N ILE A 117 40.66 1.26 6.72
CA ILE A 117 41.17 0.10 7.46
C ILE A 117 41.77 -0.94 6.52
N ARG A 118 42.73 -1.71 7.05
CA ARG A 118 43.38 -2.83 6.37
C ARG A 118 43.43 -4.05 7.29
N SER A 119 43.26 -5.23 6.72
CA SER A 119 43.56 -6.52 7.33
C SER A 119 44.16 -7.45 6.27
N GLU A 120 44.46 -8.70 6.64
CA GLU A 120 44.92 -9.72 5.69
C GLU A 120 43.89 -9.98 4.57
N HIS A 121 42.59 -9.95 4.91
CA HIS A 121 41.52 -10.37 4.02
C HIS A 121 40.46 -9.30 3.70
N TYR A 122 40.64 -8.07 4.15
CA TYR A 122 39.67 -6.99 3.95
C TYR A 122 40.34 -5.61 3.88
N LEU A 123 39.95 -4.83 2.87
CA LEU A 123 40.31 -3.41 2.73
C LEU A 123 39.04 -2.55 2.62
N ALA A 124 39.00 -1.46 3.37
CA ALA A 124 37.98 -0.43 3.21
C ALA A 124 38.61 0.86 2.66
N LEU A 125 38.15 1.26 1.48
CA LEU A 125 38.67 2.41 0.73
C LEU A 125 37.59 3.48 0.57
N GLY A 126 37.84 4.68 1.05
CA GLY A 126 37.04 5.88 0.79
C GLY A 126 37.47 6.54 -0.51
N CYS A 127 36.65 6.47 -1.57
CA CYS A 127 36.96 7.07 -2.86
C CYS A 127 35.67 7.49 -3.61
N ASP A 128 35.73 8.62 -4.33
CA ASP A 128 34.76 8.94 -5.38
C ASP A 128 35.09 8.09 -6.61
N LEU A 129 34.14 7.28 -7.08
CA LEU A 129 34.35 6.38 -8.22
C LEU A 129 34.41 7.13 -9.56
N GLU A 130 34.04 8.41 -9.59
CA GLU A 130 34.22 9.26 -10.77
C GLU A 130 35.71 9.67 -10.96
N ASP A 131 36.54 9.59 -9.91
CA ASP A 131 37.98 9.87 -9.97
C ASP A 131 38.79 8.58 -10.21
N ILE A 132 38.88 8.18 -11.47
CA ILE A 132 39.55 6.95 -11.89
C ILE A 132 41.03 6.93 -11.50
N SER A 133 41.73 8.06 -11.61
CA SER A 133 43.14 8.15 -11.21
C SER A 133 43.29 7.82 -9.73
N ARG A 134 42.40 8.35 -8.89
CA ARG A 134 42.43 8.07 -7.46
C ARG A 134 42.09 6.62 -7.12
N VAL A 135 41.12 6.03 -7.83
CA VAL A 135 40.81 4.59 -7.70
C VAL A 135 42.03 3.75 -8.06
N ASP A 136 42.71 4.08 -9.15
CA ASP A 136 43.89 3.37 -9.63
C ASP A 136 45.05 3.44 -8.62
N GLU A 137 45.33 4.63 -8.08
CA GLU A 137 46.35 4.87 -7.04
C GLU A 137 46.08 4.04 -5.78
N LEU A 138 44.84 4.01 -5.28
CA LEU A 138 44.47 3.29 -4.06
C LEU A 138 44.59 1.77 -4.22
N LEU A 139 44.32 1.25 -5.42
CA LEU A 139 44.36 -0.19 -5.70
C LEU A 139 45.75 -0.66 -6.11
N ALA A 140 46.59 0.19 -6.72
CA ALA A 140 47.93 -0.19 -7.20
C ALA A 140 48.84 -0.75 -6.10
N GLY A 141 48.69 -0.29 -4.86
CA GLY A 141 49.43 -0.81 -3.69
C GLY A 141 48.84 -2.07 -3.05
N SER A 142 47.66 -2.52 -3.51
CA SER A 142 46.84 -3.52 -2.81
C SER A 142 46.47 -4.74 -3.66
N ILE A 143 46.51 -4.64 -5.00
CA ILE A 143 46.15 -5.72 -5.92
C ILE A 143 47.23 -5.88 -6.99
N ASP A 144 47.80 -7.09 -7.12
CA ASP A 144 48.63 -7.45 -8.27
C ASP A 144 47.74 -7.73 -9.48
N ARG A 145 47.72 -6.79 -10.44
CA ARG A 145 46.88 -6.86 -11.65
C ARG A 145 47.16 -8.10 -12.52
N SER A 146 48.37 -8.64 -12.46
CA SER A 146 48.82 -9.73 -13.33
C SER A 146 48.50 -11.12 -12.76
N LYS A 147 48.33 -11.22 -11.44
CA LYS A 147 48.14 -12.50 -10.73
C LYS A 147 46.79 -12.66 -10.06
N SER A 148 46.02 -11.58 -9.91
CA SER A 148 44.74 -11.62 -9.20
C SER A 148 43.56 -12.00 -10.11
N LEU A 149 42.62 -12.76 -9.56
CA LEU A 149 41.25 -12.86 -10.09
C LEU A 149 40.42 -11.77 -9.43
N ILE A 150 39.77 -10.93 -10.24
CA ILE A 150 39.05 -9.75 -9.73
C ILE A 150 37.56 -9.88 -10.03
N LEU A 151 36.73 -9.71 -9.00
CA LEU A 151 35.28 -9.61 -9.13
C LEU A 151 34.84 -8.19 -8.74
N CYS A 152 34.36 -7.42 -9.71
CA CYS A 152 33.74 -6.11 -9.48
C CYS A 152 32.23 -6.28 -9.32
N ILE A 153 31.65 -5.73 -8.26
CA ILE A 153 30.20 -5.73 -8.04
C ILE A 153 29.70 -4.29 -7.95
N ALA A 154 28.88 -3.89 -8.92
CA ALA A 154 28.16 -2.63 -8.95
C ALA A 154 26.66 -2.91 -8.75
N GLU A 155 26.19 -2.82 -7.51
CA GLU A 155 24.82 -3.17 -7.12
C GLU A 155 23.98 -1.91 -6.85
N VAL A 156 23.35 -1.37 -7.89
CA VAL A 156 22.59 -0.10 -7.87
C VAL A 156 23.45 1.03 -7.33
N SER A 157 24.58 1.26 -7.99
CA SER A 157 25.57 2.28 -7.58
C SER A 157 26.02 3.15 -8.75
N MET A 158 26.32 2.55 -9.91
CA MET A 158 26.76 3.27 -11.10
C MET A 158 25.61 4.00 -11.79
N THR A 159 24.36 3.58 -11.59
CA THR A 159 23.17 4.24 -12.14
C THR A 159 23.03 5.69 -11.69
N TYR A 160 23.67 6.09 -10.59
CA TYR A 160 23.65 7.46 -10.06
C TYR A 160 24.81 8.33 -10.57
N MET A 161 25.88 7.71 -11.09
CA MET A 161 27.08 8.40 -11.60
C MET A 161 26.77 9.12 -12.91
N ASP A 162 27.52 10.19 -13.20
CA ASP A 162 27.55 10.72 -14.56
C ASP A 162 27.84 9.61 -15.59
N VAL A 163 27.14 9.62 -16.73
CA VAL A 163 27.20 8.52 -17.70
C VAL A 163 28.63 8.36 -18.25
N LYS A 164 29.34 9.47 -18.51
CA LYS A 164 30.72 9.41 -19.01
C LYS A 164 31.68 8.88 -17.95
N ALA A 165 31.46 9.24 -16.68
CA ALA A 165 32.26 8.74 -15.57
C ALA A 165 32.03 7.24 -15.34
N ALA A 166 30.78 6.78 -15.41
CA ALA A 166 30.45 5.36 -15.34
C ALA A 166 31.07 4.56 -16.51
N ASP A 167 31.02 5.10 -17.73
CA ASP A 167 31.67 4.52 -18.90
C ASP A 167 33.19 4.46 -18.76
N ALA A 168 33.80 5.52 -18.22
CA ALA A 168 35.22 5.55 -17.91
C ALA A 168 35.62 4.48 -16.89
N LEU A 169 34.80 4.25 -15.86
CA LEU A 169 35.02 3.20 -14.87
C LEU A 169 34.94 1.79 -15.49
N ILE A 170 33.97 1.53 -16.36
CA ILE A 170 33.84 0.25 -17.09
C ILE A 170 35.07 0.01 -17.99
N LYS A 171 35.49 1.05 -18.73
CA LYS A 171 36.66 1.00 -19.60
C LYS A 171 37.96 0.81 -18.82
N TRP A 172 38.09 1.46 -17.67
CA TRP A 172 39.23 1.30 -16.78
C TRP A 172 39.31 -0.12 -16.21
N ALA A 173 38.19 -0.67 -15.73
CA ALA A 173 38.14 -2.04 -15.20
C ALA A 173 38.50 -3.09 -16.28
N ALA A 174 38.18 -2.83 -17.56
CA ALA A 174 38.56 -3.70 -18.66
C ALA A 174 40.09 -3.80 -18.89
N GLN A 175 40.92 -2.97 -18.25
CA GLN A 175 42.37 -3.05 -18.38
C GLN A 175 42.98 -4.28 -17.67
N TYR A 176 42.24 -4.91 -16.77
CA TYR A 176 42.65 -6.13 -16.08
C TYR A 176 42.41 -7.37 -16.96
N ASN A 177 43.26 -8.39 -16.81
CA ASN A 177 43.23 -9.58 -17.69
C ASN A 177 42.37 -10.73 -17.18
N ASN A 178 42.19 -10.87 -15.86
CA ASN A 178 41.38 -11.92 -15.24
C ASN A 178 40.31 -11.30 -14.34
N ILE A 179 39.30 -10.69 -14.95
CA ILE A 179 38.30 -9.87 -14.26
C ILE A 179 36.88 -10.23 -14.70
N ARG A 180 35.97 -10.22 -13.73
CA ARG A 180 34.53 -10.31 -13.91
C ARG A 180 33.87 -9.04 -13.37
N PHE A 181 32.94 -8.48 -14.14
CA PHE A 181 32.13 -7.34 -13.73
C PHE A 181 30.67 -7.74 -13.62
N CYS A 182 30.10 -7.54 -12.44
CA CYS A 182 28.71 -7.79 -12.11
C CYS A 182 28.00 -6.44 -11.93
N LEU A 183 27.04 -6.13 -12.81
CA LEU A 183 26.22 -4.92 -12.74
C LEU A 183 24.76 -5.31 -12.47
N LEU A 184 24.18 -4.84 -11.37
CA LEU A 184 22.76 -5.02 -11.06
C LEU A 184 22.09 -3.66 -10.89
N GLU A 185 21.30 -3.23 -11.88
CA GLU A 185 20.66 -1.90 -11.94
C GLU A 185 19.29 -1.94 -12.61
N GLN A 186 18.65 -0.78 -12.75
CA GLN A 186 17.35 -0.65 -13.40
C GLN A 186 17.49 -0.46 -14.92
N TYR A 187 16.49 -0.93 -15.67
CA TYR A 187 16.37 -0.70 -17.11
C TYR A 187 14.90 -0.49 -17.53
N LEU A 188 14.67 -0.13 -18.79
CA LEU A 188 13.37 0.20 -19.37
C LEU A 188 13.01 -0.80 -20.48
N PRO A 189 12.41 -1.96 -20.15
CA PRO A 189 12.08 -2.99 -21.14
C PRO A 189 11.15 -2.49 -22.26
N ASP A 190 10.33 -1.49 -21.97
CA ASP A 190 9.38 -0.90 -22.92
C ASP A 190 9.35 0.64 -22.82
N GLY A 191 10.53 1.22 -22.60
CA GLY A 191 10.75 2.67 -22.58
C GLY A 191 10.10 3.40 -21.41
N THR A 192 10.11 4.74 -21.50
CA THR A 192 9.62 5.65 -20.45
C THR A 192 8.10 5.81 -20.46
N GLY A 193 7.41 5.34 -21.52
CA GLY A 193 5.96 5.37 -21.63
C GLY A 193 5.24 4.36 -20.73
N HIS A 194 5.95 3.33 -20.24
CA HIS A 194 5.36 2.31 -19.39
C HIS A 194 5.04 2.86 -17.98
N PRO A 195 3.81 2.65 -17.44
CA PRO A 195 3.40 3.21 -16.15
C PRO A 195 4.32 2.92 -14.96
N PHE A 196 4.84 1.69 -14.86
CA PHE A 196 5.78 1.32 -13.79
C PHE A 196 7.10 2.09 -13.92
N ALA A 197 7.62 2.24 -15.14
CA ALA A 197 8.84 2.97 -15.42
C ALA A 197 8.71 4.45 -15.05
N GLN A 198 7.56 5.06 -15.38
CA GLN A 198 7.27 6.44 -14.99
C GLN A 198 7.31 6.64 -13.47
N LYS A 199 6.68 5.73 -12.70
CA LYS A 199 6.70 5.80 -11.23
C LYS A 199 8.10 5.59 -10.66
N MET A 200 8.84 4.63 -11.18
CA MET A 200 10.23 4.39 -10.78
C MET A 200 11.11 5.63 -11.02
N MET A 201 11.07 6.21 -12.21
CA MET A 201 11.86 7.40 -12.55
C MET A 201 11.42 8.62 -11.73
N GLN A 202 10.11 8.83 -11.58
CA GLN A 202 9.57 9.91 -10.75
C GLN A 202 10.05 9.81 -9.29
N HIS A 203 10.05 8.60 -8.73
CA HIS A 203 10.51 8.35 -7.37
C HIS A 203 11.97 8.79 -7.17
N PHE A 204 12.87 8.33 -8.03
CA PHE A 204 14.30 8.69 -7.94
C PHE A 204 14.56 10.18 -8.22
N ASN A 205 13.75 10.83 -9.05
CA ASN A 205 13.81 12.28 -9.25
C ASN A 205 13.37 13.04 -7.98
N ILE A 206 12.30 12.60 -7.31
CA ILE A 206 11.83 13.20 -6.04
C ILE A 206 12.88 13.05 -4.93
N LEU A 207 13.56 11.91 -4.88
CA LEU A 207 14.67 11.67 -3.95
C LEU A 207 15.94 12.46 -4.27
N GLN A 208 15.95 13.21 -5.38
CA GLN A 208 17.13 13.90 -5.91
C GLN A 208 18.29 12.93 -6.16
N THR A 209 18.01 11.72 -6.65
CA THR A 209 19.01 10.72 -7.02
C THR A 209 18.62 10.11 -8.38
N PRO A 210 18.58 10.91 -9.46
CA PRO A 210 18.09 10.47 -10.76
C PRO A 210 18.91 9.29 -11.28
N LEU A 211 18.23 8.34 -11.92
CA LEU A 211 18.87 7.25 -12.65
C LEU A 211 19.40 7.82 -13.97
N LYS A 212 20.72 7.99 -14.09
CA LYS A 212 21.35 8.68 -15.23
C LYS A 212 21.65 7.72 -16.38
N SER A 213 22.34 6.61 -16.10
CA SER A 213 22.74 5.61 -17.11
C SER A 213 21.56 5.05 -17.90
N ILE A 214 20.39 4.95 -17.29
CA ILE A 214 19.17 4.39 -17.90
C ILE A 214 18.63 5.25 -19.06
N GLN A 215 19.00 6.53 -19.16
CA GLN A 215 18.58 7.40 -20.26
C GLN A 215 19.40 7.16 -21.54
N THR A 216 20.67 6.77 -21.38
CA THR A 216 21.58 6.48 -22.49
C THR A 216 21.55 5.01 -22.89
N TYR A 217 21.42 4.12 -21.90
CA TYR A 217 21.43 2.67 -22.07
C TYR A 217 20.14 2.05 -21.49
N PRO A 218 18.97 2.31 -22.11
CA PRO A 218 17.67 1.91 -21.56
C PRO A 218 17.38 0.40 -21.68
N ARG A 219 17.99 -0.32 -22.62
CA ARG A 219 17.71 -1.75 -22.88
C ARG A 219 18.88 -2.64 -22.47
N LEU A 220 18.61 -3.93 -22.26
CA LEU A 220 19.65 -4.93 -21.98
C LEU A 220 20.72 -4.97 -23.09
N ALA A 221 20.29 -4.98 -24.35
CA ALA A 221 21.19 -4.97 -25.51
C ALA A 221 22.08 -3.71 -25.57
N ASP A 222 21.61 -2.57 -25.05
CA ASP A 222 22.41 -1.35 -24.98
C ASP A 222 23.52 -1.49 -23.93
N GLN A 223 23.21 -2.13 -22.78
CA GLN A 223 24.20 -2.43 -21.73
C GLN A 223 25.22 -3.47 -22.20
N GLU A 224 24.79 -4.52 -22.91
CA GLU A 224 25.72 -5.50 -23.49
C GLU A 224 26.67 -4.82 -24.49
N ARG A 225 26.13 -4.02 -25.41
CA ARG A 225 26.94 -3.25 -26.37
C ARG A 225 27.89 -2.27 -25.68
N ARG A 226 27.44 -1.62 -24.60
CA ARG A 226 28.26 -0.72 -23.78
C ARG A 226 29.51 -1.42 -23.26
N PHE A 227 29.37 -2.59 -22.64
CA PHE A 227 30.51 -3.36 -22.13
C PHE A 227 31.40 -3.90 -23.26
N LEU A 228 30.82 -4.44 -24.33
CA LEU A 228 31.56 -4.92 -25.51
C LEU A 228 32.44 -3.80 -26.10
N GLN A 229 31.88 -2.60 -26.28
CA GLN A 229 32.59 -1.43 -26.80
C GLN A 229 33.76 -1.00 -25.91
N PHE A 230 33.66 -1.23 -24.60
CA PHE A 230 34.71 -0.88 -23.64
C PHE A 230 35.69 -2.01 -23.33
N GLY A 231 35.75 -3.05 -24.18
CA GLY A 231 36.83 -4.03 -24.17
C GLY A 231 36.54 -5.29 -23.35
N TRP A 232 35.26 -5.57 -23.06
CA TRP A 232 34.82 -6.81 -22.43
C TRP A 232 34.43 -7.83 -23.52
N PRO A 233 35.15 -8.96 -23.68
CA PRO A 233 34.91 -9.89 -24.79
C PRO A 233 33.67 -10.78 -24.61
N MET A 234 33.25 -11.01 -23.37
CA MET A 234 32.12 -11.87 -23.03
C MET A 234 31.17 -11.08 -22.15
N VAL A 235 29.91 -10.88 -22.57
CA VAL A 235 28.91 -10.13 -21.82
C VAL A 235 27.56 -10.80 -21.95
N SER A 236 26.82 -10.89 -20.85
CA SER A 236 25.44 -11.36 -20.82
C SER A 236 24.63 -10.50 -19.86
N ALA A 237 23.47 -10.02 -20.31
CA ALA A 237 22.52 -9.30 -19.48
C ALA A 237 21.14 -9.99 -19.48
N ARG A 238 20.55 -10.16 -18.30
CA ARG A 238 19.22 -10.76 -18.11
C ARG A 238 18.41 -9.97 -17.10
N SER A 239 17.09 -9.93 -17.26
CA SER A 239 16.23 -9.34 -16.23
C SER A 239 16.25 -10.20 -14.96
N LEU A 240 15.90 -9.62 -13.81
CA LEU A 240 15.73 -10.44 -12.60
C LEU A 240 14.54 -11.39 -12.74
N TRP A 241 13.54 -11.08 -13.59
CA TRP A 241 12.45 -12.01 -13.89
C TRP A 241 12.95 -13.24 -14.65
N ASP A 242 13.90 -13.07 -15.57
CA ASP A 242 14.59 -14.19 -16.22
C ASP A 242 15.38 -15.03 -15.23
N VAL A 243 16.07 -14.39 -14.27
CA VAL A 243 16.77 -15.08 -13.18
C VAL A 243 15.80 -15.86 -12.31
N TRP A 244 14.64 -15.27 -11.97
CA TRP A 244 13.60 -15.96 -11.21
C TRP A 244 13.08 -17.20 -11.93
N ASN A 245 12.86 -17.12 -13.25
CA ASN A 245 12.32 -18.23 -14.06
C ASN A 245 13.36 -19.33 -14.37
N ASP A 246 14.65 -19.01 -14.28
CA ASP A 246 15.72 -19.98 -14.49
C ASP A 246 15.78 -21.02 -13.37
N LYS A 247 15.45 -22.27 -13.70
CA LYS A 247 15.44 -23.37 -12.71
C LYS A 247 16.83 -23.74 -12.18
N THR A 248 17.89 -23.36 -12.90
CA THR A 248 19.27 -23.60 -12.48
C THR A 248 19.72 -22.57 -11.44
N LEU A 249 19.24 -21.33 -11.55
CA LEU A 249 19.55 -20.24 -10.61
C LEU A 249 18.58 -20.21 -9.43
N VAL A 250 17.29 -20.40 -9.68
CA VAL A 250 16.22 -20.40 -8.67
C VAL A 250 15.37 -21.65 -8.84
N SER A 251 15.71 -22.69 -8.08
CA SER A 251 15.00 -23.98 -8.13
C SER A 251 13.55 -23.86 -7.63
N SER A 252 12.67 -24.77 -8.07
CA SER A 252 11.28 -24.83 -7.60
C SER A 252 11.18 -24.95 -6.07
N ASN A 253 12.07 -25.74 -5.45
CA ASN A 253 12.13 -25.88 -3.99
C ASN A 253 12.42 -24.54 -3.30
N LEU A 254 13.35 -23.75 -3.83
CA LEU A 254 13.69 -22.44 -3.29
C LEU A 254 12.51 -21.47 -3.38
N ARG A 255 11.82 -21.42 -4.53
CA ARG A 255 10.61 -20.60 -4.70
C ARG A 255 9.50 -21.01 -3.73
N GLN A 256 9.31 -22.31 -3.53
CA GLN A 256 8.32 -22.84 -2.59
C GLN A 256 8.65 -22.51 -1.13
N THR A 257 9.94 -22.54 -0.74
CA THR A 257 10.36 -22.08 0.60
C THR A 257 9.98 -20.62 0.81
N LEU A 258 10.27 -19.75 -0.16
CA LEU A 258 9.88 -18.33 -0.09
C LEU A 258 8.36 -18.13 -0.03
N GLN A 259 7.59 -18.98 -0.71
CA GLN A 259 6.13 -18.94 -0.68
C GLN A 259 5.55 -19.37 0.68
N LYS A 260 6.30 -20.11 1.49
CA LYS A 260 5.91 -20.52 2.84
C LYS A 260 6.39 -19.52 3.91
N SER A 261 7.43 -18.74 3.64
CA SER A 261 8.01 -17.81 4.62
C SER A 261 7.10 -16.62 4.96
N GLU A 262 6.26 -16.17 4.04
CA GLU A 262 5.22 -15.17 4.31
C GLU A 262 4.07 -15.22 3.28
N PRO A 263 2.86 -14.74 3.65
CA PRO A 263 1.75 -14.66 2.72
C PRO A 263 2.04 -13.70 1.56
N PHE A 264 1.90 -14.21 0.33
CA PHE A 264 2.23 -13.44 -0.88
C PHE A 264 1.18 -13.63 -1.97
N ASP A 265 0.70 -12.50 -2.51
CA ASP A 265 -0.26 -12.46 -3.62
C ASP A 265 -0.10 -11.23 -4.55
N GLU A 266 1.09 -10.63 -4.56
CA GLU A 266 1.43 -9.43 -5.36
C GLU A 266 2.23 -9.82 -6.61
N TRP A 267 1.85 -10.93 -7.26
CA TRP A 267 2.64 -11.56 -8.33
C TRP A 267 2.85 -10.65 -9.54
N GLU A 268 1.80 -10.00 -10.03
CA GLU A 268 1.91 -9.07 -11.16
C GLU A 268 2.89 -7.92 -10.84
N GLU A 269 2.86 -7.42 -9.61
CA GLU A 269 3.78 -6.36 -9.17
C GLU A 269 5.22 -6.86 -9.04
N PHE A 270 5.42 -8.12 -8.63
CA PHE A 270 6.73 -8.75 -8.55
C PHE A 270 7.33 -8.98 -9.94
N VAL A 271 6.53 -9.45 -10.90
CA VAL A 271 6.96 -9.60 -12.30
C VAL A 271 7.35 -8.24 -12.88
N LEU A 272 6.53 -7.21 -12.66
CA LEU A 272 6.85 -5.85 -13.11
C LEU A 272 8.16 -5.35 -12.50
N PHE A 273 8.36 -5.49 -11.19
CA PHE A 273 9.63 -5.13 -10.55
C PHE A 273 10.82 -5.90 -11.13
N ALA A 274 10.72 -7.23 -11.18
CA ALA A 274 11.81 -8.10 -11.59
C ALA A 274 12.16 -7.91 -13.07
N SER A 275 11.22 -7.44 -13.88
CA SER A 275 11.43 -7.10 -15.29
C SER A 275 11.98 -5.68 -15.52
N HIS A 276 12.08 -4.83 -14.49
CA HIS A 276 12.69 -3.49 -14.59
C HIS A 276 14.05 -3.41 -13.89
N TYR A 277 14.55 -4.55 -13.41
CA TYR A 277 15.91 -4.72 -12.89
C TYR A 277 16.61 -5.80 -13.70
N PHE A 278 17.91 -5.63 -13.89
CA PHE A 278 18.70 -6.61 -14.61
C PHE A 278 19.98 -6.94 -13.86
N LEU A 279 20.53 -8.10 -14.20
CA LEU A 279 21.86 -8.53 -13.84
C LEU A 279 22.67 -8.71 -15.12
N LEU A 280 23.81 -8.03 -15.20
CA LEU A 280 24.79 -8.18 -16.26
C LEU A 280 26.08 -8.76 -15.69
N VAL A 281 26.61 -9.77 -16.37
CA VAL A 281 27.93 -10.34 -16.10
C VAL A 281 28.80 -10.16 -17.34
N ALA A 282 29.91 -9.45 -17.16
CA ALA A 282 30.93 -9.29 -18.19
C ALA A 282 32.24 -9.95 -17.73
N ASP A 283 32.85 -10.73 -18.62
CA ASP A 283 34.04 -11.53 -18.34
C ASP A 283 35.19 -11.18 -19.28
N LYS A 284 36.40 -11.09 -18.71
CA LYS A 284 37.66 -11.01 -19.43
C LYS A 284 38.68 -11.90 -18.73
N GLY A 285 39.02 -13.03 -19.35
CA GLY A 285 40.00 -14.01 -18.83
C GLY A 285 39.66 -14.64 -17.48
N PHE A 286 38.42 -14.53 -17.00
CA PHE A 286 37.99 -15.12 -15.73
C PHE A 286 37.77 -16.64 -15.89
N PRO A 287 38.34 -17.49 -15.03
CA PRO A 287 38.23 -18.95 -15.15
C PRO A 287 36.82 -19.45 -14.76
N GLY A 288 36.36 -20.51 -15.44
CA GLY A 288 35.05 -21.14 -15.21
C GLY A 288 33.97 -20.70 -16.20
N ARG A 289 32.96 -21.55 -16.41
CA ARG A 289 31.76 -21.15 -17.16
C ARG A 289 30.93 -20.25 -16.25
N SER A 290 30.58 -19.05 -16.71
CA SER A 290 29.56 -18.25 -16.02
C SER A 290 28.26 -19.08 -15.94
N PRO A 291 27.65 -19.28 -14.76
CA PRO A 291 26.37 -19.96 -14.64
C PRO A 291 25.26 -19.24 -15.43
N MET A 292 25.46 -17.97 -15.79
CA MET A 292 24.58 -17.18 -16.66
C MET A 292 24.85 -17.32 -18.17
N ASN A 293 25.90 -18.03 -18.60
CA ASN A 293 26.19 -18.27 -20.04
C ASN A 293 25.28 -19.35 -20.68
N THR A 294 24.27 -19.83 -19.96
CA THR A 294 23.15 -20.57 -20.59
C THR A 294 22.43 -19.64 -21.57
N ALA A 295 21.98 -20.16 -22.70
CA ALA A 295 21.32 -19.39 -23.76
C ALA A 295 20.40 -18.30 -23.19
N SER A 296 20.63 -17.04 -23.57
CA SER A 296 19.76 -15.92 -23.22
C SER A 296 18.32 -16.33 -23.53
N PRO A 297 17.34 -16.05 -22.65
CA PRO A 297 15.95 -16.30 -22.97
C PRO A 297 15.64 -15.65 -24.32
N LYS A 298 14.93 -16.40 -25.19
CA LYS A 298 14.51 -15.89 -26.49
C LYS A 298 13.85 -14.53 -26.24
N GLY A 299 14.34 -13.50 -26.93
CA GLY A 299 13.80 -12.15 -26.83
C GLY A 299 12.29 -12.15 -27.07
N ASN A 300 11.63 -11.03 -26.75
CA ASN A 300 10.21 -10.90 -27.08
C ASN A 300 9.98 -11.22 -28.56
N PRO A 301 8.94 -12.02 -28.87
CA PRO A 301 8.56 -12.22 -30.27
C PRO A 301 8.31 -10.85 -30.91
N GLY A 302 8.77 -10.68 -32.14
CA GLY A 302 8.55 -9.46 -32.90
C GLY A 302 7.13 -9.42 -33.49
N ALA A 303 6.73 -8.26 -34.00
CA ALA A 303 5.43 -8.12 -34.69
C ALA A 303 5.26 -9.08 -35.90
N ALA A 304 6.36 -9.61 -36.46
CA ALA A 304 6.35 -10.61 -37.52
C ALA A 304 5.97 -12.04 -37.05
N ASP A 305 5.99 -12.29 -35.74
CA ASP A 305 5.61 -13.57 -35.12
C ASP A 305 4.10 -13.67 -34.84
N PHE A 306 3.33 -12.63 -35.20
CA PHE A 306 1.88 -12.62 -35.16
C PHE A 306 1.32 -12.37 -36.56
N GLU A 307 0.18 -12.98 -36.86
CA GLU A 307 -0.55 -12.55 -38.05
C GLU A 307 -1.09 -11.13 -37.79
N PRO A 308 -0.87 -10.17 -38.71
CA PRO A 308 -1.44 -8.85 -38.56
C PRO A 308 -2.96 -8.96 -38.55
N ALA A 309 -3.61 -8.43 -37.52
CA ALA A 309 -5.06 -8.31 -37.54
C ALA A 309 -5.43 -7.31 -38.65
N ASN A 310 -6.31 -7.71 -39.58
CA ASN A 310 -6.94 -6.80 -40.54
C ASN A 310 -7.96 -5.85 -39.87
N THR A 311 -8.00 -5.79 -38.54
CA THR A 311 -8.96 -4.99 -37.77
C THR A 311 -8.24 -4.14 -36.74
N VAL A 312 -8.48 -2.82 -36.81
CA VAL A 312 -8.03 -1.83 -35.84
C VAL A 312 -9.09 -1.70 -34.74
N LEU A 313 -8.66 -1.77 -33.48
CA LEU A 313 -9.49 -1.44 -32.33
C LEU A 313 -9.35 0.05 -32.05
N THR A 314 -10.49 0.74 -31.99
CA THR A 314 -10.55 2.15 -31.59
C THR A 314 -10.84 2.22 -30.09
N ALA A 315 -9.98 2.91 -29.34
CA ALA A 315 -10.19 3.14 -27.91
C ALA A 315 -10.76 4.54 -27.66
N ARG A 316 -11.77 4.63 -26.79
CA ARG A 316 -12.22 5.88 -26.17
C ARG A 316 -11.95 5.79 -24.68
N SER A 317 -11.56 6.90 -24.06
CA SER A 317 -11.32 6.94 -22.62
C SER A 317 -12.04 8.09 -21.94
N GLU A 318 -12.50 7.80 -20.73
CA GLU A 318 -13.31 8.70 -19.91
C GLU A 318 -12.77 8.69 -18.47
N SER A 319 -12.55 9.86 -17.90
CA SER A 319 -12.01 9.95 -16.54
C SER A 319 -13.00 9.41 -15.51
N ILE A 320 -12.51 8.61 -14.56
CA ILE A 320 -13.30 8.13 -13.43
C ILE A 320 -13.01 8.94 -12.16
N PRO A 321 -13.98 9.07 -11.24
CA PRO A 321 -13.75 9.71 -9.95
C PRO A 321 -12.65 9.02 -9.16
N ARG A 322 -11.92 9.80 -8.37
CA ARG A 322 -10.87 9.29 -7.48
C ARG A 322 -11.39 8.25 -6.48
N SER A 323 -12.65 8.36 -6.04
CA SER A 323 -13.33 7.38 -5.17
C SER A 323 -13.58 6.03 -5.83
N SER A 324 -13.64 5.98 -7.16
CA SER A 324 -13.89 4.77 -7.95
C SER A 324 -12.62 4.01 -8.32
N MET A 325 -11.44 4.62 -8.15
CA MET A 325 -10.16 3.98 -8.47
C MET A 325 -9.91 2.78 -7.56
N ARG A 326 -9.86 1.61 -8.17
CA ARG A 326 -9.60 0.33 -7.49
C ARG A 326 -9.06 -0.71 -8.47
N ARG A 327 -8.38 -1.70 -7.92
CA ARG A 327 -7.83 -2.86 -8.65
C ARG A 327 -8.30 -4.18 -8.04
N PHE A 328 -8.33 -5.24 -8.83
CA PHE A 328 -8.86 -6.56 -8.48
C PHE A 328 -10.34 -6.55 -8.07
N GLY A 329 -11.11 -5.58 -8.57
CA GLY A 329 -12.58 -5.61 -8.59
C GLY A 329 -13.06 -6.31 -9.86
N THR A 330 -14.37 -6.56 -9.97
CA THR A 330 -14.96 -7.22 -11.14
C THR A 330 -16.21 -6.50 -11.62
N LEU A 331 -16.40 -6.48 -12.94
CA LEU A 331 -17.61 -5.93 -13.57
C LEU A 331 -18.84 -6.79 -13.30
N VAL A 332 -20.01 -6.15 -13.16
CA VAL A 332 -21.30 -6.76 -12.89
C VAL A 332 -22.27 -6.36 -14.00
N THR A 333 -22.77 -7.32 -14.77
CA THR A 333 -23.84 -7.02 -15.73
C THR A 333 -25.14 -6.87 -14.96
N MET A 334 -25.68 -5.64 -14.94
CA MET A 334 -26.88 -5.31 -14.18
C MET A 334 -28.13 -5.31 -15.07
N SER A 335 -28.01 -4.76 -16.27
CA SER A 335 -29.00 -4.79 -17.34
C SER A 335 -28.32 -4.61 -18.69
N SER A 336 -29.08 -4.54 -19.79
CA SER A 336 -28.55 -4.17 -21.11
C SER A 336 -27.87 -2.79 -21.11
N ASP A 337 -28.31 -1.90 -20.20
CA ASP A 337 -27.99 -0.48 -20.24
C ASP A 337 -27.21 0.00 -19.00
N ALA A 338 -26.94 -0.90 -18.05
CA ALA A 338 -26.18 -0.60 -16.84
C ALA A 338 -25.14 -1.67 -16.51
N LEU A 339 -23.95 -1.20 -16.15
CA LEU A 339 -22.78 -2.01 -15.77
C LEU A 339 -22.27 -1.57 -14.40
N GLY A 340 -22.11 -2.50 -13.48
CA GLY A 340 -21.53 -2.26 -12.16
C GLY A 340 -20.05 -2.60 -12.10
N TYR A 341 -19.31 -2.02 -11.16
CA TYR A 341 -17.94 -2.41 -10.81
C TYR A 341 -17.83 -2.67 -9.32
N HIS A 342 -17.77 -3.94 -8.94
CA HIS A 342 -17.91 -4.40 -7.56
C HIS A 342 -16.56 -4.76 -6.93
N GLY A 343 -16.44 -4.39 -5.65
CA GLY A 343 -15.37 -4.84 -4.77
C GLY A 343 -13.98 -4.35 -5.20
N GLY A 344 -12.93 -5.06 -4.79
CA GLY A 344 -11.53 -4.75 -5.13
C GLY A 344 -10.78 -4.02 -4.02
N LEU A 345 -9.53 -3.65 -4.31
CA LEU A 345 -8.65 -2.85 -3.46
C LEU A 345 -8.67 -1.40 -3.94
N GLY A 346 -9.34 -0.52 -3.18
CA GLY A 346 -9.34 0.92 -3.40
C GLY A 346 -8.11 1.60 -2.81
N MET A 347 -8.10 2.93 -2.81
CA MET A 347 -6.93 3.74 -2.40
C MET A 347 -6.47 3.53 -0.96
N GLN A 348 -7.37 3.14 -0.05
CA GLN A 348 -7.08 2.99 1.38
C GLN A 348 -7.22 1.55 1.86
N SER A 349 -8.22 0.82 1.36
CA SER A 349 -8.50 -0.54 1.79
C SER A 349 -9.36 -1.27 0.74
N ARG A 350 -9.62 -2.56 1.00
CA ARG A 350 -10.61 -3.30 0.22
C ARG A 350 -11.99 -2.67 0.40
N VAL A 351 -12.75 -2.65 -0.68
CA VAL A 351 -14.11 -2.12 -0.72
C VAL A 351 -15.08 -3.24 -1.07
N GLY A 352 -16.33 -3.13 -0.62
CA GLY A 352 -17.46 -3.98 -1.05
C GLY A 352 -18.54 -3.16 -1.77
N THR A 353 -18.18 -1.95 -2.20
CA THR A 353 -19.07 -1.04 -2.93
C THR A 353 -19.18 -1.45 -4.40
N ILE A 354 -20.29 -1.07 -5.04
CA ILE A 354 -20.49 -1.17 -6.49
C ILE A 354 -20.62 0.24 -7.07
N ASP A 355 -19.80 0.55 -8.07
CA ASP A 355 -19.94 1.78 -8.87
C ASP A 355 -20.76 1.44 -10.13
N VAL A 356 -21.80 2.22 -10.45
CA VAL A 356 -22.68 1.94 -11.59
C VAL A 356 -22.41 2.91 -12.73
N TYR A 357 -22.27 2.36 -13.94
CA TYR A 357 -22.06 3.03 -15.21
C TYR A 357 -23.27 2.76 -16.11
N SER A 358 -23.70 3.75 -16.89
CA SER A 358 -24.89 3.68 -17.75
C SER A 358 -24.60 4.34 -19.10
N SER A 359 -25.22 3.82 -20.17
CA SER A 359 -25.15 4.40 -21.52
C SER A 359 -26.14 5.54 -21.77
N HIS A 360 -27.07 5.81 -20.85
CA HIS A 360 -28.13 6.82 -21.00
C HIS A 360 -27.87 8.09 -20.16
N THR A 361 -28.44 9.23 -20.57
CA THR A 361 -28.40 10.53 -19.83
C THR A 361 -29.07 10.49 -18.45
N LYS A 362 -29.96 9.52 -18.19
CA LYS A 362 -30.62 9.36 -16.89
C LYS A 362 -29.65 8.77 -15.87
N ALA A 363 -29.67 9.34 -14.66
CA ALA A 363 -28.86 8.86 -13.54
C ALA A 363 -29.09 7.34 -13.32
N PRO A 364 -28.02 6.54 -13.20
CA PRO A 364 -28.15 5.11 -13.00
C PRO A 364 -28.87 4.81 -11.69
N THR A 365 -29.78 3.83 -11.69
CA THR A 365 -30.37 3.35 -10.42
C THR A 365 -29.32 2.54 -9.69
N VAL A 366 -28.79 3.09 -8.60
CA VAL A 366 -27.81 2.39 -7.77
C VAL A 366 -28.53 1.34 -6.91
N PRO A 367 -28.10 0.07 -6.95
CA PRO A 367 -28.68 -0.95 -6.09
C PRO A 367 -28.36 -0.60 -4.63
N PRO A 368 -29.23 -0.91 -3.66
CA PRO A 368 -28.91 -0.73 -2.25
C PRO A 368 -27.62 -1.48 -1.88
N ALA A 369 -26.89 -0.95 -0.89
CA ALA A 369 -25.65 -1.57 -0.44
C ALA A 369 -25.90 -3.01 -0.01
N ALA A 370 -25.09 -3.95 -0.52
CA ALA A 370 -25.25 -5.37 -0.24
C ALA A 370 -25.02 -5.63 1.26
N THR A 371 -26.06 -5.90 2.04
CA THR A 371 -25.87 -6.31 3.44
C THR A 371 -25.30 -7.73 3.48
N GLY A 372 -24.15 -7.92 4.13
CA GLY A 372 -23.51 -9.24 4.33
C GLY A 372 -22.42 -9.64 3.33
N ILE A 373 -22.18 -8.87 2.25
CA ILE A 373 -21.01 -9.09 1.39
C ILE A 373 -19.80 -8.37 1.97
N GLU A 374 -18.85 -9.12 2.50
CA GLU A 374 -17.59 -8.55 3.02
C GLU A 374 -16.75 -7.88 1.90
N PRO A 375 -16.06 -6.75 2.21
CA PRO A 375 -15.09 -6.13 1.32
C PRO A 375 -13.96 -7.10 0.90
N ARG A 376 -13.86 -7.35 -0.41
CA ARG A 376 -13.04 -8.44 -0.97
C ARG A 376 -12.36 -8.04 -2.26
N MET A 377 -11.35 -8.80 -2.66
CA MET A 377 -10.66 -8.67 -3.95
C MET A 377 -10.37 -10.06 -4.53
N CYS A 378 -10.05 -10.12 -5.83
CA CYS A 378 -9.74 -11.37 -6.53
C CYS A 378 -10.88 -12.42 -6.49
N HIS A 379 -12.12 -11.93 -6.42
CA HIS A 379 -13.34 -12.70 -6.66
C HIS A 379 -13.67 -12.64 -8.15
N THR A 380 -14.54 -13.52 -8.64
CA THR A 380 -15.08 -13.44 -10.00
C THR A 380 -16.56 -13.09 -9.96
N ILE A 381 -17.05 -12.50 -11.05
CA ILE A 381 -18.48 -12.27 -11.29
C ILE A 381 -18.77 -12.68 -12.72
N SER A 382 -19.71 -13.60 -12.91
CA SER A 382 -20.09 -14.12 -14.23
C SER A 382 -21.55 -13.78 -14.51
N ALA A 383 -21.79 -13.16 -15.67
CA ALA A 383 -23.14 -12.82 -16.13
C ALA A 383 -23.90 -14.10 -16.54
N LEU A 384 -25.20 -14.12 -16.23
CA LEU A 384 -26.18 -15.16 -16.55
C LEU A 384 -27.44 -14.48 -17.12
N ASP A 385 -28.33 -15.24 -17.76
CA ASP A 385 -29.58 -14.74 -18.36
C ASP A 385 -30.46 -14.00 -17.35
N HIS A 386 -30.38 -14.39 -16.08
CA HIS A 386 -31.24 -13.88 -15.02
C HIS A 386 -30.45 -13.27 -13.85
N GLY A 387 -29.21 -12.82 -14.08
CA GLY A 387 -28.42 -12.11 -13.06
C GLY A 387 -26.92 -12.22 -13.25
N SER A 388 -26.16 -11.93 -12.20
CA SER A 388 -24.70 -12.10 -12.18
C SER A 388 -24.28 -12.83 -10.90
N LEU A 389 -23.47 -13.89 -11.03
CA LEU A 389 -23.01 -14.69 -9.89
C LEU A 389 -21.62 -14.23 -9.42
N LEU A 390 -21.52 -13.71 -8.20
CA LEU A 390 -20.28 -13.44 -7.49
C LEU A 390 -19.79 -14.71 -6.78
N VAL A 391 -18.51 -15.01 -6.93
CA VAL A 391 -17.89 -16.23 -6.39
C VAL A 391 -16.60 -15.90 -5.61
N GLY A 392 -16.58 -16.29 -4.33
CA GLY A 392 -15.39 -16.30 -3.49
C GLY A 392 -14.67 -14.96 -3.35
N GLY A 393 -13.35 -14.98 -3.50
CA GLY A 393 -12.44 -13.85 -3.30
C GLY A 393 -11.64 -13.98 -2.01
N ARG A 394 -10.99 -12.89 -1.59
CA ARG A 394 -10.24 -12.87 -0.33
C ARG A 394 -10.27 -11.53 0.37
N THR A 395 -10.08 -11.56 1.69
CA THR A 395 -9.75 -10.36 2.47
C THR A 395 -8.24 -10.26 2.71
N SER A 396 -7.53 -11.36 2.95
CA SER A 396 -6.06 -11.42 2.94
C SER A 396 -5.60 -12.66 2.18
N PRO A 397 -4.33 -12.78 1.77
CA PRO A 397 -3.84 -14.01 1.12
C PRO A 397 -4.03 -15.28 1.98
N GLU A 398 -4.22 -15.13 3.29
CA GLU A 398 -4.50 -16.20 4.26
C GLU A 398 -6.00 -16.41 4.52
N ASN A 399 -6.86 -15.44 4.16
CA ASN A 399 -8.29 -15.49 4.40
C ASN A 399 -9.08 -15.51 3.08
N PRO A 400 -9.07 -16.66 2.36
CA PRO A 400 -9.90 -16.91 1.20
C PRO A 400 -11.37 -17.05 1.61
N LEU A 401 -12.27 -16.62 0.73
CA LEU A 401 -13.72 -16.63 0.93
C LEU A 401 -14.36 -17.74 0.09
N ARG A 402 -15.45 -18.30 0.61
CA ARG A 402 -16.25 -19.34 -0.08
C ARG A 402 -17.66 -18.90 -0.41
N ASP A 403 -18.11 -17.78 0.13
CA ASP A 403 -19.49 -17.33 -0.03
C ASP A 403 -19.75 -16.85 -1.47
N CYS A 404 -20.94 -17.19 -1.97
CA CYS A 404 -21.39 -16.83 -3.31
C CYS A 404 -22.70 -16.04 -3.24
N TRP A 405 -22.86 -15.12 -4.18
CA TRP A 405 -23.98 -14.19 -4.20
C TRP A 405 -24.50 -13.98 -5.62
N LEU A 406 -25.80 -14.10 -5.80
CA LEU A 406 -26.47 -13.81 -7.06
C LEU A 406 -27.01 -12.38 -7.03
N PHE A 407 -26.57 -11.55 -7.98
CA PHE A 407 -27.15 -10.24 -8.24
C PHE A 407 -28.30 -10.37 -9.23
N GLN A 408 -29.52 -10.09 -8.79
CA GLN A 408 -30.73 -10.17 -9.60
C GLN A 408 -31.71 -9.08 -9.15
N GLN A 409 -32.41 -8.43 -10.09
CA GLN A 409 -33.39 -7.38 -9.79
C GLN A 409 -32.85 -6.28 -8.84
N ALA A 410 -31.63 -5.80 -9.14
CA ALA A 410 -30.92 -4.79 -8.33
C ALA A 410 -30.68 -5.18 -6.86
N ARG A 411 -30.67 -6.48 -6.53
CA ARG A 411 -30.44 -6.98 -5.17
C ARG A 411 -29.46 -8.14 -5.17
N TRP A 412 -28.67 -8.21 -4.10
CA TRP A 412 -27.81 -9.36 -3.83
C TRP A 412 -28.55 -10.39 -2.99
N LYS A 413 -28.52 -11.65 -3.43
CA LYS A 413 -29.05 -12.81 -2.72
C LYS A 413 -27.94 -13.81 -2.50
N ARG A 414 -27.71 -14.22 -1.25
CA ARG A 414 -26.75 -15.29 -0.94
C ARG A 414 -27.23 -16.61 -1.53
N VAL A 415 -26.32 -17.36 -2.15
CA VAL A 415 -26.56 -18.70 -2.71
C VAL A 415 -25.59 -19.71 -2.08
N ASP A 416 -25.49 -20.91 -2.66
CA ASP A 416 -24.63 -21.98 -2.16
C ASP A 416 -23.17 -21.54 -2.05
N ASP A 417 -22.57 -21.78 -0.88
CA ASP A 417 -21.13 -21.59 -0.69
C ASP A 417 -20.34 -22.58 -1.54
N LEU A 418 -19.15 -22.16 -1.97
CA LEU A 418 -18.18 -23.08 -2.54
C LEU A 418 -17.81 -24.18 -1.54
N PRO A 419 -17.58 -25.42 -2.02
CA PRO A 419 -17.08 -26.50 -1.17
C PRO A 419 -15.67 -26.20 -0.61
N ILE A 420 -14.92 -25.33 -1.27
CA ILE A 420 -13.59 -24.86 -0.86
C ILE A 420 -13.50 -23.33 -1.01
N SER A 421 -12.86 -22.64 -0.07
CA SER A 421 -12.61 -21.19 -0.20
C SER A 421 -11.60 -20.91 -1.31
N LEU A 422 -11.89 -19.95 -2.19
CA LEU A 422 -11.06 -19.68 -3.38
C LEU A 422 -10.93 -18.18 -3.66
N TYR A 423 -9.73 -17.77 -4.08
CA TYR A 423 -9.47 -16.48 -4.73
C TYR A 423 -8.52 -16.65 -5.91
N ARG A 424 -8.53 -15.70 -6.86
CA ARG A 424 -7.80 -15.81 -8.14
C ARG A 424 -8.12 -17.10 -8.93
N HIS A 425 -9.27 -17.72 -8.66
CA HIS A 425 -9.83 -18.71 -9.57
C HIS A 425 -10.28 -18.00 -10.85
N CYS A 426 -10.34 -18.74 -11.94
CA CYS A 426 -10.95 -18.26 -13.17
C CYS A 426 -12.40 -18.75 -13.22
N ALA A 427 -13.28 -17.99 -13.87
CA ALA A 427 -14.69 -18.31 -13.99
C ALA A 427 -15.22 -17.91 -15.37
N THR A 428 -16.10 -18.72 -15.93
CA THR A 428 -16.83 -18.39 -17.16
C THR A 428 -18.26 -18.90 -17.09
N GLN A 429 -19.18 -18.17 -17.74
CA GLN A 429 -20.53 -18.66 -17.95
C GLN A 429 -20.49 -19.77 -18.99
N VAL A 430 -21.20 -20.86 -18.74
CA VAL A 430 -21.34 -21.98 -19.67
C VAL A 430 -22.80 -22.17 -20.02
N THR A 431 -23.07 -22.37 -21.31
CA THR A 431 -24.39 -22.80 -21.79
C THR A 431 -24.31 -24.28 -22.03
N LEU A 432 -25.11 -25.02 -21.29
CA LEU A 432 -25.24 -26.47 -21.35
C LEU A 432 -26.02 -26.88 -22.62
N GLU A 433 -25.81 -28.09 -23.14
CA GLU A 433 -26.54 -28.70 -24.27
C GLU A 433 -28.05 -28.72 -24.05
N SER A 434 -28.47 -28.91 -22.79
CA SER A 434 -29.86 -28.77 -22.32
C SER A 434 -30.42 -27.35 -22.45
N GLY A 435 -29.60 -26.36 -22.78
CA GLY A 435 -29.94 -24.93 -22.89
C GLY A 435 -29.86 -24.16 -21.57
N TYR A 436 -29.62 -24.83 -20.44
CA TYR A 436 -29.45 -24.17 -19.15
C TYR A 436 -28.09 -23.47 -19.03
N GLN A 437 -28.05 -22.36 -18.30
CA GLN A 437 -26.79 -21.69 -17.98
C GLN A 437 -26.24 -22.09 -16.62
N GLY A 438 -24.91 -22.13 -16.52
CA GLY A 438 -24.18 -22.31 -15.28
C GLY A 438 -22.91 -21.47 -15.25
N VAL A 439 -22.17 -21.57 -14.14
CA VAL A 439 -20.85 -20.96 -14.00
C VAL A 439 -19.83 -22.06 -13.73
N LEU A 440 -18.85 -22.17 -14.62
CA LEU A 440 -17.73 -23.08 -14.49
C LEU A 440 -16.53 -22.32 -13.91
N ILE A 441 -15.95 -22.85 -12.85
CA ILE A 441 -14.73 -22.30 -12.24
C ILE A 441 -13.61 -23.33 -12.17
N TYR A 442 -12.38 -22.84 -12.24
CA TYR A 442 -11.18 -23.65 -12.12
C TYR A 442 -10.06 -22.95 -11.37
N GLY A 443 -9.28 -23.76 -10.65
CA GLY A 443 -8.03 -23.36 -10.04
C GLY A 443 -8.22 -22.36 -8.90
N GLY A 444 -7.29 -21.42 -8.79
CA GLY A 444 -7.28 -20.44 -7.71
C GLY A 444 -6.56 -20.94 -6.45
N LYS A 445 -6.45 -20.05 -5.47
CA LYS A 445 -5.75 -20.32 -4.22
C LYS A 445 -6.73 -20.60 -3.10
N THR A 446 -6.45 -21.65 -2.32
CA THR A 446 -7.19 -22.03 -1.10
C THR A 446 -6.53 -21.51 0.17
N GLY A 447 -5.45 -20.71 0.04
CA GLY A 447 -4.70 -20.12 1.15
C GLY A 447 -3.46 -19.40 0.63
N ALA A 448 -2.46 -19.19 1.50
CA ALA A 448 -1.24 -18.50 1.11
C ALA A 448 -0.36 -19.31 0.13
N SER A 449 -0.29 -20.63 0.29
CA SER A 449 0.66 -21.49 -0.43
C SER A 449 0.02 -22.63 -1.24
N TYR A 450 -1.30 -22.81 -1.13
CA TYR A 450 -2.01 -23.91 -1.79
C TYR A 450 -2.81 -23.43 -2.99
N VAL A 451 -2.74 -24.21 -4.07
CA VAL A 451 -3.42 -23.96 -5.34
C VAL A 451 -4.36 -25.12 -5.60
N SER A 452 -5.62 -24.80 -5.90
CA SER A 452 -6.65 -25.77 -6.22
C SER A 452 -6.44 -26.33 -7.63
N SER A 453 -6.77 -27.60 -7.80
CA SER A 453 -6.91 -28.24 -9.12
C SER A 453 -8.37 -28.57 -9.44
N CYS A 454 -9.31 -28.13 -8.59
CA CYS A 454 -10.71 -28.50 -8.68
C CYS A 454 -11.41 -27.73 -9.80
N TRP A 455 -12.25 -28.45 -10.53
CA TRP A 455 -13.26 -27.90 -11.43
C TRP A 455 -14.61 -27.99 -10.73
N LEU A 456 -15.33 -26.86 -10.68
CA LEU A 456 -16.64 -26.78 -10.04
C LEU A 456 -17.62 -26.13 -11.01
N LEU A 457 -18.81 -26.70 -11.12
CA LEU A 457 -19.91 -26.18 -11.92
C LEU A 457 -21.04 -25.77 -10.99
N TRP A 458 -21.46 -24.51 -11.06
CA TRP A 458 -22.66 -24.03 -10.38
C TRP A 458 -23.86 -24.02 -11.32
N ARG A 459 -25.00 -24.50 -10.84
CA ARG A 459 -26.31 -24.39 -11.50
C ARG A 459 -27.33 -23.88 -10.49
N ALA A 460 -28.21 -22.97 -10.92
CA ALA A 460 -29.21 -22.37 -10.04
C ALA A 460 -30.10 -23.39 -9.30
N SER A 461 -30.38 -24.54 -9.92
CA SER A 461 -31.22 -25.59 -9.32
C SER A 461 -30.46 -26.63 -8.50
N PHE A 462 -29.13 -26.74 -8.65
CA PHE A 462 -28.32 -27.83 -8.07
C PHE A 462 -27.16 -27.35 -7.19
N GLY A 463 -26.89 -26.05 -7.15
CA GLY A 463 -25.74 -25.50 -6.44
C GLY A 463 -24.41 -25.90 -7.11
N TRP A 464 -23.36 -26.01 -6.31
CA TRP A 464 -22.01 -26.39 -6.76
C TRP A 464 -21.84 -27.91 -6.84
N VAL A 465 -21.41 -28.40 -7.99
CA VAL A 465 -21.03 -29.80 -8.20
C VAL A 465 -19.59 -29.87 -8.70
N GLN A 466 -18.85 -30.86 -8.23
CA GLN A 466 -17.49 -31.13 -8.72
C GLN A 466 -17.54 -31.82 -10.08
N VAL A 467 -16.74 -31.30 -11.02
CA VAL A 467 -16.62 -31.87 -12.37
C VAL A 467 -15.49 -32.90 -12.37
N THR A 468 -15.79 -34.10 -12.87
CA THR A 468 -14.81 -35.19 -12.98
C THR A 468 -14.00 -35.04 -14.25
N VAL A 469 -12.69 -34.80 -14.13
CA VAL A 469 -11.81 -34.67 -15.29
C VAL A 469 -11.25 -36.04 -15.69
N GLN A 470 -11.39 -36.40 -16.96
CA GLN A 470 -10.94 -37.70 -17.48
C GLN A 470 -9.39 -37.76 -17.57
N ASP A 471 -8.74 -36.67 -17.96
CA ASP A 471 -7.28 -36.56 -18.11
C ASP A 471 -6.64 -35.62 -17.05
N LYS A 472 -5.66 -36.13 -16.28
CA LYS A 472 -5.08 -35.43 -15.11
C LYS A 472 -3.81 -34.62 -15.40
N GLU A 473 -3.47 -34.33 -16.65
CA GLU A 473 -2.21 -33.66 -17.01
C GLU A 473 -2.19 -32.15 -16.71
N LEU A 474 -3.34 -31.54 -16.42
CA LEU A 474 -3.43 -30.10 -16.23
C LEU A 474 -2.81 -29.65 -14.90
N THR A 475 -1.70 -28.92 -14.98
CA THR A 475 -1.01 -28.34 -13.80
C THR A 475 -1.92 -27.40 -13.01
N PRO A 476 -2.04 -27.54 -11.67
CA PRO A 476 -2.78 -26.63 -10.81
C PRO A 476 -2.25 -25.20 -10.90
N ARG A 477 -3.16 -24.22 -11.01
CA ARG A 477 -2.82 -22.83 -11.31
C ARG A 477 -3.81 -21.82 -10.76
N PHE A 478 -3.38 -20.57 -10.68
CA PHE A 478 -4.26 -19.45 -10.33
C PHE A 478 -3.98 -18.22 -11.21
N GLY A 479 -4.96 -17.33 -11.31
CA GLY A 479 -4.90 -16.15 -12.18
C GLY A 479 -4.88 -16.49 -13.67
N ALA A 480 -5.33 -17.68 -14.06
CA ALA A 480 -5.48 -18.08 -15.45
C ALA A 480 -6.65 -17.35 -16.12
N ALA A 481 -6.64 -17.31 -17.45
CA ALA A 481 -7.74 -16.80 -18.26
C ALA A 481 -8.60 -17.97 -18.77
N ILE A 482 -9.93 -17.83 -18.74
CA ILE A 482 -10.87 -18.85 -19.21
C ILE A 482 -12.02 -18.19 -19.96
N ALA A 483 -12.50 -18.83 -21.03
CA ALA A 483 -13.68 -18.38 -21.76
C ALA A 483 -14.40 -19.55 -22.42
N SER A 484 -15.74 -19.47 -22.46
CA SER A 484 -16.58 -20.32 -23.29
C SER A 484 -16.59 -19.85 -24.74
N ILE A 485 -16.59 -20.78 -25.70
CA ILE A 485 -16.56 -20.49 -27.14
C ILE A 485 -17.73 -21.14 -27.90
N GLY A 486 -18.48 -22.01 -27.25
CA GLY A 486 -19.62 -22.73 -27.81
C GLY A 486 -20.49 -23.32 -26.71
N LEU A 487 -21.36 -24.25 -27.09
CA LEU A 487 -22.12 -25.05 -26.13
C LEU A 487 -21.17 -25.97 -25.37
N ALA A 488 -21.26 -25.93 -24.04
CA ALA A 488 -20.51 -26.77 -23.10
C ALA A 488 -18.99 -26.87 -23.39
N SER A 489 -18.39 -25.87 -24.04
CA SER A 489 -17.00 -25.93 -24.48
C SER A 489 -16.32 -24.57 -24.50
N GLY A 490 -14.99 -24.57 -24.37
CA GLY A 490 -14.20 -23.35 -24.30
C GLY A 490 -12.71 -23.59 -24.21
N ILE A 491 -12.00 -22.55 -23.77
CA ILE A 491 -10.55 -22.57 -23.59
C ILE A 491 -10.11 -22.09 -22.21
N LEU A 492 -8.93 -22.56 -21.80
CA LEU A 492 -8.19 -22.16 -20.62
C LEU A 492 -6.76 -21.81 -21.04
N LEU A 493 -6.26 -20.66 -20.59
CA LEU A 493 -4.95 -20.14 -20.96
C LEU A 493 -4.14 -19.67 -19.75
N GLY A 494 -2.88 -20.07 -19.71
CA GLY A 494 -1.87 -19.52 -18.81
C GLY A 494 -2.17 -19.73 -17.33
N GLY A 495 -1.97 -18.68 -16.53
CA GLY A 495 -1.95 -18.74 -15.07
C GLY A 495 -0.55 -18.96 -14.50
N ILE A 496 -0.45 -18.94 -13.17
CA ILE A 496 0.82 -19.17 -12.46
C ILE A 496 0.72 -20.41 -11.58
N THR A 497 1.83 -21.15 -11.48
CA THR A 497 1.98 -22.33 -10.64
C THR A 497 2.12 -21.98 -9.16
N ALA A 498 1.99 -22.99 -8.29
CA ALA A 498 2.22 -22.84 -6.85
C ALA A 498 3.63 -22.37 -6.48
N ASP A 499 4.63 -22.68 -7.30
CA ASP A 499 6.02 -22.22 -7.13
C ASP A 499 6.32 -20.89 -7.85
N GLY A 500 5.31 -20.23 -8.44
CA GLY A 500 5.47 -18.87 -8.93
C GLY A 500 6.06 -18.72 -10.32
N THR A 501 5.83 -19.69 -11.21
CA THR A 501 6.18 -19.57 -12.64
C THR A 501 4.93 -19.52 -13.51
N ILE A 502 4.96 -18.68 -14.53
CA ILE A 502 3.82 -18.52 -15.44
C ILE A 502 3.82 -19.66 -16.45
N LEU A 503 2.64 -20.24 -16.68
CA LEU A 503 2.43 -21.30 -17.64
C LEU A 503 2.14 -20.69 -19.02
N ASP A 504 2.78 -21.25 -20.05
CA ASP A 504 2.57 -20.86 -21.46
C ASP A 504 1.90 -22.02 -22.21
N ASP A 505 0.68 -22.32 -21.81
CA ASP A 505 -0.15 -23.39 -22.37
C ASP A 505 -1.58 -22.91 -22.64
N LEU A 506 -2.19 -23.53 -23.66
CA LEU A 506 -3.57 -23.32 -24.08
C LEU A 506 -4.27 -24.68 -24.12
N TRP A 507 -5.41 -24.77 -23.46
CA TRP A 507 -6.21 -25.98 -23.35
C TRP A 507 -7.62 -25.72 -23.87
N GLU A 508 -8.15 -26.68 -24.62
CA GLU A 508 -9.57 -26.78 -24.94
C GLU A 508 -10.25 -27.67 -23.89
N TRP A 509 -11.41 -27.25 -23.41
CA TRP A 509 -12.24 -28.01 -22.50
C TRP A 509 -13.62 -28.25 -23.10
N THR A 510 -14.15 -29.45 -22.87
CA THR A 510 -15.52 -29.85 -23.23
C THR A 510 -16.16 -30.51 -22.02
N LEU A 511 -17.37 -30.08 -21.68
CA LEU A 511 -18.15 -30.54 -20.54
C LEU A 511 -19.22 -31.52 -21.02
N ASN A 512 -19.27 -32.70 -20.41
CA ASN A 512 -20.18 -33.80 -20.73
C ASN A 512 -21.05 -34.17 -19.51
N GLY A 513 -22.24 -34.74 -19.74
CA GLY A 513 -23.01 -35.43 -18.71
C GLY A 513 -23.81 -34.52 -17.77
N GLU A 514 -24.66 -33.66 -18.33
CA GLU A 514 -25.32 -32.53 -17.64
C GLU A 514 -26.37 -32.92 -16.59
N ASP A 515 -27.04 -34.05 -16.75
CA ASP A 515 -28.06 -34.56 -15.81
C ASP A 515 -27.52 -35.61 -14.83
N THR A 516 -26.21 -35.90 -14.90
CA THR A 516 -25.51 -36.86 -14.04
C THR A 516 -24.29 -36.18 -13.41
N ILE A 517 -23.32 -36.96 -12.91
CA ILE A 517 -22.06 -36.39 -12.41
C ILE A 517 -21.33 -35.76 -13.61
N PRO A 518 -21.16 -34.43 -13.67
CA PRO A 518 -20.57 -33.78 -14.83
C PRO A 518 -19.13 -34.24 -14.99
N SER A 519 -18.73 -34.48 -16.24
CA SER A 519 -17.36 -34.86 -16.58
C SER A 519 -16.77 -33.90 -17.61
N MET A 520 -15.44 -33.80 -17.65
CA MET A 520 -14.73 -32.89 -18.54
C MET A 520 -13.63 -33.61 -19.28
N GLU A 521 -13.59 -33.37 -20.58
CA GLU A 521 -12.47 -33.70 -21.46
C GLU A 521 -11.59 -32.46 -21.62
N LEU A 522 -10.28 -32.66 -21.51
CA LEU A 522 -9.28 -31.62 -21.68
C LEU A 522 -8.31 -32.04 -22.77
N SER A 523 -8.08 -31.16 -23.74
CA SER A 523 -7.07 -31.41 -24.76
C SER A 523 -6.18 -30.18 -24.94
N LYS A 524 -4.88 -30.41 -25.15
CA LYS A 524 -3.96 -29.32 -25.43
C LYS A 524 -4.23 -28.79 -26.84
N ALA A 525 -4.49 -27.49 -26.94
CA ALA A 525 -4.93 -26.88 -28.18
C ALA A 525 -3.83 -26.92 -29.26
N ARG A 526 -4.22 -27.19 -30.51
CA ARG A 526 -3.34 -27.03 -31.68
C ARG A 526 -3.28 -25.57 -32.09
N THR A 527 -2.14 -24.94 -31.90
CA THR A 527 -1.87 -23.57 -32.34
C THR A 527 -1.14 -23.58 -33.69
N SER A 528 -1.28 -22.50 -34.49
CA SER A 528 -0.54 -22.36 -35.75
C SER A 528 0.98 -22.23 -35.57
N TRP A 529 1.45 -22.02 -34.34
CA TRP A 529 2.85 -21.72 -34.02
C TRP A 529 3.54 -22.89 -33.30
N LEU A 530 4.58 -23.46 -33.95
CA LEU A 530 5.52 -24.43 -33.38
C LEU A 530 6.65 -23.71 -32.64
N GLY A 531 6.31 -22.98 -31.57
CA GLY A 531 7.29 -22.24 -30.77
C GLY A 531 6.61 -21.36 -29.74
N THR A 532 6.68 -21.76 -28.47
CA THR A 532 6.18 -21.04 -27.28
C THR A 532 6.45 -19.54 -27.35
N SER A 533 5.41 -18.72 -27.56
CA SER A 533 5.52 -17.28 -27.35
C SER A 533 5.19 -16.99 -25.89
N ASN A 534 6.25 -16.80 -25.12
CA ASN A 534 6.30 -16.49 -23.68
C ASN A 534 5.50 -15.24 -23.23
N ILE A 535 4.58 -14.73 -24.05
CA ILE A 535 3.73 -13.56 -23.88
C ILE A 535 2.22 -13.88 -23.94
N ILE A 536 1.84 -15.09 -24.37
CA ILE A 536 0.43 -15.51 -24.47
C ILE A 536 -0.01 -16.18 -23.17
N GLY A 537 0.84 -17.04 -22.60
CA GLY A 537 0.72 -17.49 -21.22
C GLY A 537 0.77 -16.30 -20.25
N ARG A 538 -0.39 -15.97 -19.67
CA ARG A 538 -0.51 -14.81 -18.76
C ARG A 538 -1.12 -15.17 -17.43
N MET A 539 -0.68 -14.45 -16.41
CA MET A 539 -1.34 -14.36 -15.12
C MET A 539 -2.06 -13.01 -14.99
N GLY A 540 -3.31 -13.03 -14.52
CA GLY A 540 -4.07 -11.82 -14.23
C GLY A 540 -4.62 -11.10 -15.47
N ALA A 541 -4.62 -11.78 -16.62
CA ALA A 541 -5.23 -11.29 -17.85
C ALA A 541 -6.74 -11.56 -17.86
N CYS A 542 -7.50 -10.70 -18.53
CA CYS A 542 -8.91 -10.93 -18.83
C CYS A 542 -9.05 -11.51 -20.24
N LEU A 543 -9.94 -12.50 -20.42
CA LEU A 543 -10.28 -13.07 -21.73
C LEU A 543 -11.76 -12.85 -21.98
N THR A 544 -12.07 -12.10 -23.04
CA THR A 544 -13.46 -11.70 -23.36
C THR A 544 -13.75 -11.88 -24.84
N GLY A 545 -14.99 -12.27 -25.15
CA GLY A 545 -15.48 -12.33 -26.52
C GLY A 545 -15.54 -10.96 -27.19
N SER A 546 -15.37 -10.94 -28.50
CA SER A 546 -15.53 -9.76 -29.36
C SER A 546 -15.95 -10.18 -30.77
N PRO A 547 -16.41 -9.24 -31.62
CA PRO A 547 -16.76 -9.54 -33.01
C PRO A 547 -15.61 -10.12 -33.87
N ILE A 548 -14.35 -9.93 -33.45
CA ILE A 548 -13.16 -10.40 -34.19
C ILE A 548 -12.52 -11.66 -33.58
N GLY A 549 -13.10 -12.21 -32.51
CA GLY A 549 -12.54 -13.33 -31.77
C GLY A 549 -12.44 -13.03 -30.28
N LEU A 550 -11.66 -13.83 -29.54
CA LEU A 550 -11.43 -13.62 -28.12
C LEU A 550 -10.28 -12.62 -27.93
N LEU A 551 -10.46 -11.60 -27.09
CA LEU A 551 -9.39 -10.69 -26.71
C LEU A 551 -8.78 -11.09 -25.37
N LEU A 552 -7.46 -11.25 -25.37
CA LEU A 552 -6.65 -11.41 -24.17
C LEU A 552 -6.05 -10.05 -23.79
N ILE A 553 -6.48 -9.52 -22.65
CA ILE A 553 -6.22 -8.13 -22.23
C ILE A 553 -5.42 -8.11 -20.93
N GLY A 554 -4.24 -7.49 -20.98
CA GLY A 554 -3.42 -7.20 -19.81
C GLY A 554 -2.78 -8.42 -19.16
N GLY A 555 -2.53 -8.33 -17.85
CA GLY A 555 -1.81 -9.34 -17.08
C GLY A 555 -0.29 -9.21 -17.17
N VAL A 556 0.42 -10.25 -16.76
CA VAL A 556 1.87 -10.40 -16.89
C VAL A 556 2.22 -11.77 -17.46
N SER A 557 3.38 -11.92 -18.08
CA SER A 557 3.82 -13.17 -18.71
C SER A 557 5.27 -13.55 -18.35
N SER A 558 5.72 -14.72 -18.81
CA SER A 558 7.11 -15.17 -18.67
C SER A 558 8.12 -14.21 -19.30
N ASN A 559 7.75 -13.56 -20.40
CA ASN A 559 8.48 -12.44 -20.98
C ASN A 559 7.78 -11.11 -20.64
N PHE A 560 8.47 -9.97 -20.80
CA PHE A 560 7.86 -8.66 -20.55
C PHE A 560 6.85 -8.30 -21.65
N LEU A 561 5.63 -7.90 -21.27
CA LEU A 561 4.61 -7.46 -22.22
C LEU A 561 4.87 -6.01 -22.66
N THR A 562 5.25 -5.82 -23.93
CA THR A 562 5.32 -4.49 -24.54
C THR A 562 3.92 -3.99 -24.92
N GLN A 563 3.80 -2.69 -25.19
CA GLN A 563 2.52 -2.03 -25.52
C GLN A 563 1.73 -2.75 -26.62
N GLU A 564 2.41 -3.19 -27.67
CA GLU A 564 1.81 -3.88 -28.82
C GLU A 564 1.24 -5.27 -28.47
N HIS A 565 1.71 -5.86 -27.36
CA HIS A 565 1.29 -7.17 -26.89
C HIS A 565 0.31 -7.07 -25.72
N GLU A 566 -0.01 -5.89 -25.17
CA GLU A 566 -0.93 -5.77 -24.03
C GLU A 566 -2.33 -6.30 -24.35
N ILE A 567 -2.77 -6.17 -25.61
CA ILE A 567 -4.06 -6.64 -26.12
C ILE A 567 -3.80 -7.48 -27.37
N VAL A 568 -4.09 -8.78 -27.32
CA VAL A 568 -3.97 -9.70 -28.46
C VAL A 568 -5.30 -10.39 -28.72
N CYS A 569 -5.55 -10.73 -29.97
CA CYS A 569 -6.76 -11.40 -30.42
C CYS A 569 -6.47 -12.86 -30.76
N LEU A 570 -7.40 -13.74 -30.40
CA LEU A 570 -7.39 -15.16 -30.69
C LEU A 570 -8.63 -15.52 -31.52
N SER A 571 -8.40 -16.05 -32.72
CA SER A 571 -9.43 -16.58 -33.61
C SER A 571 -9.18 -18.06 -33.93
N LYS A 572 -10.22 -18.80 -34.27
CA LYS A 572 -10.12 -20.20 -34.72
C LYS A 572 -10.38 -20.24 -36.23
N GLU A 573 -9.38 -20.63 -37.01
CA GLU A 573 -9.40 -20.50 -38.46
C GLU A 573 -9.10 -21.83 -39.16
N SER A 574 -9.75 -22.03 -40.31
CA SER A 574 -9.48 -23.17 -41.19
C SER A 574 -8.43 -22.75 -42.22
N LEU A 575 -7.18 -23.16 -42.01
CA LEU A 575 -6.10 -22.88 -42.95
C LEU A 575 -6.31 -23.68 -44.24
N HIS A 576 -6.11 -23.04 -45.39
CA HIS A 576 -6.25 -23.67 -46.71
C HIS A 576 -5.41 -24.95 -46.81
N GLY A 577 -6.07 -26.07 -47.07
CA GLY A 577 -5.43 -27.39 -47.22
C GLY A 577 -5.38 -28.26 -45.95
N THR A 578 -5.89 -27.80 -44.80
CA THR A 578 -6.04 -28.64 -43.59
C THR A 578 -7.50 -28.85 -43.24
N GLN A 579 -7.93 -30.09 -43.00
CA GLN A 579 -9.33 -30.41 -42.62
C GLN A 579 -9.67 -30.05 -41.16
N THR A 580 -8.67 -29.71 -40.33
CA THR A 580 -8.88 -29.40 -38.90
C THR A 580 -8.56 -27.93 -38.59
N PRO A 581 -9.52 -27.14 -38.06
CA PRO A 581 -9.29 -25.75 -37.70
C PRO A 581 -8.23 -25.61 -36.59
N ARG A 582 -7.44 -24.54 -36.62
CA ARG A 582 -6.39 -24.23 -35.63
C ARG A 582 -6.63 -22.88 -34.97
N TRP A 583 -6.08 -22.72 -33.76
CA TRP A 583 -6.05 -21.42 -33.09
C TRP A 583 -4.94 -20.55 -33.68
N VAL A 584 -5.31 -19.32 -34.06
CA VAL A 584 -4.44 -18.31 -34.67
C VAL A 584 -4.44 -17.07 -33.78
N TRP A 585 -3.24 -16.62 -33.42
CA TRP A 585 -3.03 -15.40 -32.65
C TRP A 585 -2.75 -14.23 -33.58
N LYS A 586 -3.44 -13.12 -33.33
CA LYS A 586 -3.34 -11.87 -34.09
C LYS A 586 -3.03 -10.72 -33.16
N THR A 587 -2.08 -9.86 -33.52
CA THR A 587 -1.88 -8.59 -32.80
C THR A 587 -3.04 -7.66 -33.13
N ALA A 588 -3.77 -7.22 -32.12
CA ALA A 588 -4.78 -6.20 -32.32
C ALA A 588 -4.10 -4.83 -32.26
N THR A 589 -4.05 -4.11 -33.38
CA THR A 589 -3.58 -2.73 -33.36
C THR A 589 -4.61 -1.87 -32.62
N CYS A 590 -4.28 -1.47 -31.39
CA CYS A 590 -5.11 -0.60 -30.57
C CYS A 590 -4.49 0.79 -30.52
N GLN A 591 -5.25 1.81 -30.95
CA GLN A 591 -4.86 3.20 -30.71
C GLN A 591 -5.13 3.53 -29.23
N ILE A 592 -4.11 3.36 -28.39
CA ILE A 592 -4.24 3.56 -26.94
C ILE A 592 -4.61 5.03 -26.63
N PRO A 593 -5.44 5.28 -25.60
CA PRO A 593 -5.80 6.63 -25.15
C PRO A 593 -4.60 7.50 -24.72
N LYS A 594 -4.87 8.78 -24.39
CA LYS A 594 -3.88 9.81 -24.02
C LYS A 594 -2.84 9.34 -22.97
N GLN A 595 -3.22 8.45 -22.07
CA GLN A 595 -2.33 7.84 -21.08
C GLN A 595 -2.44 6.31 -21.15
N ARG A 596 -1.30 5.61 -21.25
CA ARG A 596 -1.26 4.15 -21.24
C ARG A 596 -1.75 3.61 -19.90
N PRO A 597 -2.77 2.72 -19.87
CA PRO A 597 -3.23 2.10 -18.63
C PRO A 597 -2.22 1.08 -18.12
N LEU A 598 -2.22 0.81 -16.81
CA LEU A 598 -1.52 -0.32 -16.22
C LEU A 598 -2.51 -1.47 -16.02
N LEU A 599 -2.48 -2.45 -16.91
CA LEU A 599 -3.44 -3.56 -16.94
C LEU A 599 -3.09 -4.68 -15.94
N VAL A 600 -3.01 -4.29 -14.66
CA VAL A 600 -2.84 -5.17 -13.51
C VAL A 600 -4.03 -5.03 -12.58
N GLY A 601 -4.76 -6.12 -12.36
CA GLY A 601 -6.00 -6.10 -11.58
C GLY A 601 -7.09 -5.21 -12.21
N HIS A 602 -7.05 -4.99 -13.51
CA HIS A 602 -8.18 -4.45 -14.27
C HIS A 602 -9.26 -5.52 -14.42
N SER A 603 -10.47 -5.07 -14.76
CA SER A 603 -11.54 -5.94 -15.25
C SER A 603 -11.82 -5.57 -16.70
N ALA A 604 -12.06 -6.57 -17.55
CA ALA A 604 -12.51 -6.35 -18.92
C ALA A 604 -13.73 -7.22 -19.24
N HIS A 605 -14.74 -6.65 -19.89
CA HIS A 605 -15.96 -7.37 -20.25
C HIS A 605 -16.57 -6.82 -21.53
N ALA A 606 -17.13 -7.71 -22.36
CA ALA A 606 -17.94 -7.33 -23.50
C ALA A 606 -19.30 -6.80 -23.02
N TRP A 607 -19.67 -5.60 -23.46
CA TRP A 607 -20.93 -4.96 -23.08
C TRP A 607 -21.42 -4.08 -24.23
N SER A 608 -22.67 -4.28 -24.65
CA SER A 608 -23.34 -3.50 -25.72
C SER A 608 -22.52 -3.35 -27.01
N GLY A 609 -21.94 -4.46 -27.48
CA GLY A 609 -21.15 -4.49 -28.72
C GLY A 609 -19.75 -3.86 -28.64
N SER A 610 -19.35 -3.38 -27.47
CA SER A 610 -18.02 -2.86 -27.17
C SER A 610 -17.35 -3.68 -26.06
N ILE A 611 -16.08 -3.41 -25.79
CA ILE A 611 -15.35 -4.01 -24.65
C ILE A 611 -14.97 -2.90 -23.69
N ILE A 612 -15.40 -3.05 -22.44
CA ILE A 612 -15.11 -2.10 -21.37
C ILE A 612 -13.92 -2.62 -20.57
N ILE A 613 -12.92 -1.78 -20.36
CA ILE A 613 -11.78 -2.01 -19.47
C ILE A 613 -11.84 -0.99 -18.35
N LEU A 614 -11.84 -1.47 -17.11
CA LEU A 614 -12.00 -0.62 -15.94
C LEU A 614 -11.07 -1.02 -14.79
N GLY A 615 -10.63 0.00 -14.05
CA GLY A 615 -9.77 -0.17 -12.88
C GLY A 615 -8.38 -0.68 -13.22
N GLY A 616 -7.67 -1.12 -12.18
CA GLY A 616 -6.29 -1.58 -12.28
C GLY A 616 -5.26 -0.56 -11.81
N GLY A 617 -4.04 -1.04 -11.63
CA GLY A 617 -2.91 -0.29 -11.08
C GLY A 617 -1.98 -1.15 -10.23
N ALA A 618 -0.93 -0.55 -9.68
CA ALA A 618 0.10 -1.23 -8.89
C ALA A 618 0.68 -0.28 -7.84
N VAL A 619 1.16 -0.78 -6.70
CA VAL A 619 1.97 0.04 -5.77
C VAL A 619 3.35 0.37 -6.34
N CYS A 620 3.73 -0.33 -7.41
CA CYS A 620 4.98 -0.15 -8.14
C CYS A 620 6.18 -0.31 -7.19
N PHE A 621 6.22 -1.46 -6.50
CA PHE A 621 7.26 -1.78 -5.53
C PHE A 621 7.29 -0.75 -4.38
N SER A 622 8.40 -0.04 -4.18
CA SER A 622 8.52 1.05 -3.20
C SER A 622 8.44 2.44 -3.84
N PHE A 623 8.13 2.54 -5.14
CA PHE A 623 8.21 3.79 -5.90
C PHE A 623 6.97 4.68 -5.75
N GLY A 624 5.84 4.08 -5.42
CA GLY A 624 4.57 4.75 -5.18
C GLY A 624 3.49 4.32 -6.16
N THR A 625 2.24 4.40 -5.72
CA THR A 625 1.11 3.77 -6.42
C THR A 625 0.77 4.46 -7.74
N TYR A 626 0.57 3.65 -8.78
CA TYR A 626 -0.09 4.01 -10.02
C TYR A 626 -1.54 3.52 -10.00
N TRP A 627 -2.48 4.39 -10.38
CA TRP A 627 -3.89 4.06 -10.52
C TRP A 627 -4.31 4.34 -11.96
N ASN A 628 -5.09 3.43 -12.54
CA ASN A 628 -5.81 3.75 -13.77
C ASN A 628 -6.92 4.74 -13.43
N THR A 629 -6.89 5.89 -14.11
CA THR A 629 -7.80 7.02 -13.87
C THR A 629 -8.90 7.12 -14.90
N GLU A 630 -8.94 6.18 -15.85
CA GLU A 630 -9.88 6.21 -16.97
C GLU A 630 -10.60 4.86 -17.11
N LEU A 631 -11.87 4.93 -17.50
CA LEU A 631 -12.61 3.84 -18.14
C LEU A 631 -12.22 3.85 -19.62
N ILE A 632 -11.95 2.67 -20.18
CA ILE A 632 -11.59 2.53 -21.60
C ILE A 632 -12.63 1.67 -22.30
N THR A 633 -13.16 2.18 -23.42
CA THR A 633 -14.10 1.49 -24.29
C THR A 633 -13.41 1.17 -25.61
N LEU A 634 -13.33 -0.12 -25.96
CA LEU A 634 -12.81 -0.59 -27.25
C LEU A 634 -13.95 -0.95 -28.19
N SER A 635 -13.89 -0.46 -29.42
CA SER A 635 -14.82 -0.79 -30.50
C SER A 635 -14.11 -1.15 -31.80
N THR A 636 -14.80 -1.93 -32.65
CA THR A 636 -14.34 -2.28 -34.00
C THR A 636 -14.92 -1.30 -35.02
N ASN A 637 -14.16 -0.94 -36.06
CA ASN A 637 -14.51 0.09 -37.05
C ASN A 637 -15.80 -0.17 -37.89
N ASN A 638 -16.52 -1.27 -37.69
CA ASN A 638 -17.75 -1.62 -38.39
C ASN A 638 -19.06 -1.34 -37.63
N ALA A 639 -19.04 -0.52 -36.57
CA ALA A 639 -20.27 -0.06 -35.89
C ALA A 639 -20.50 1.44 -36.12
N GLN A 640 -21.23 1.79 -37.20
CA GLN A 640 -21.92 3.09 -37.30
C GLN A 640 -23.21 3.03 -36.46
N GLY A 641 -23.43 4.07 -35.64
CA GLY A 641 -24.64 4.30 -34.82
C GLY A 641 -24.36 4.02 -33.34
N PHE A 642 -24.34 4.99 -32.41
CA PHE A 642 -25.32 6.05 -32.24
C PHE A 642 -24.71 7.43 -31.95
N CYS A 643 -25.47 8.45 -32.36
CA CYS A 643 -25.18 9.87 -32.28
C CYS A 643 -24.54 10.32 -30.96
N ALA A 644 -23.46 11.07 -31.10
CA ALA A 644 -23.10 12.12 -30.19
C ALA A 644 -24.24 13.16 -30.16
N SER A 645 -25.09 13.11 -29.12
CA SER A 645 -25.64 14.32 -28.55
C SER A 645 -24.85 14.59 -27.28
N SER A 646 -24.03 15.64 -27.28
CA SER A 646 -23.38 16.27 -26.12
C SER A 646 -23.64 15.58 -24.75
N HIS A 647 -22.82 14.59 -24.41
CA HIS A 647 -22.83 13.95 -23.10
C HIS A 647 -21.69 14.54 -22.26
N ASP A 648 -21.88 15.78 -21.82
CA ASP A 648 -21.32 16.17 -20.52
C ASP A 648 -22.13 15.43 -19.44
N ASP A 649 -21.43 14.94 -18.41
CA ASP A 649 -21.94 14.28 -17.20
C ASP A 649 -22.33 12.79 -17.26
N LEU A 650 -21.32 11.91 -17.26
CA LEU A 650 -21.45 10.60 -16.59
C LEU A 650 -21.47 10.80 -15.07
N LYS A 651 -22.66 10.73 -14.48
CA LYS A 651 -22.84 10.78 -13.02
C LYS A 651 -22.55 9.42 -12.39
N VAL A 652 -21.48 9.36 -11.60
CA VAL A 652 -21.14 8.22 -10.74
C VAL A 652 -21.82 8.38 -9.39
N GLU A 653 -22.68 7.42 -9.03
CA GLU A 653 -23.18 7.27 -7.67
C GLU A 653 -22.65 5.95 -7.09
N THR A 654 -21.84 6.06 -6.04
CA THR A 654 -21.25 4.91 -5.32
C THR A 654 -22.18 4.49 -4.19
N THR A 655 -22.49 3.20 -4.07
CA THR A 655 -23.09 2.67 -2.83
C THR A 655 -22.03 2.61 -1.74
N SER A 656 -22.12 3.48 -0.74
CA SER A 656 -21.20 3.45 0.41
C SER A 656 -21.60 2.33 1.39
N GLN A 657 -20.93 1.19 1.33
CA GLN A 657 -20.85 0.27 2.46
C GLN A 657 -19.93 0.87 3.51
N ARG A 658 -20.50 1.43 4.58
CA ARG A 658 -19.78 1.72 5.81
C ARG A 658 -19.62 0.40 6.58
N ARG A 659 -18.39 0.12 7.06
CA ARG A 659 -18.09 -1.08 7.85
C ARG A 659 -18.96 -1.08 9.10
N LEU A 660 -19.92 -2.01 9.15
CA LEU A 660 -20.54 -2.44 10.39
C LEU A 660 -19.49 -3.23 11.16
N ILE A 661 -19.11 -2.72 12.34
CA ILE A 661 -18.50 -3.54 13.37
C ILE A 661 -19.66 -4.40 13.89
N ASP A 662 -19.63 -5.71 13.60
CA ASP A 662 -20.57 -6.65 14.21
C ASP A 662 -20.28 -6.72 15.72
N ILE A 663 -20.95 -5.87 16.49
CA ILE A 663 -21.25 -6.15 17.89
C ILE A 663 -22.59 -6.90 17.87
N PRO A 664 -22.67 -8.12 18.42
CA PRO A 664 -23.94 -8.80 18.52
C PRO A 664 -24.80 -8.06 19.55
N ILE A 665 -25.62 -7.11 19.08
CA ILE A 665 -26.74 -6.57 19.84
C ILE A 665 -27.98 -7.29 19.34
N SER A 666 -28.10 -8.55 19.74
CA SER A 666 -29.38 -9.24 19.71
C SER A 666 -30.30 -8.58 20.73
N GLN A 667 -31.48 -8.17 20.26
CA GLN A 667 -32.68 -7.86 21.04
C GLN A 667 -32.57 -6.69 22.03
N LEU A 668 -32.92 -5.49 21.57
CA LEU A 668 -33.66 -4.42 22.29
C LEU A 668 -33.41 -3.09 21.53
N ALA A 669 -34.31 -2.71 20.62
CA ALA A 669 -34.59 -1.31 20.20
C ALA A 669 -35.32 -1.27 18.84
N ALA A 670 -36.34 -2.10 18.65
CA ALA A 670 -37.32 -1.93 17.59
C ALA A 670 -38.56 -1.24 18.17
N SER A 671 -38.43 0.03 18.59
CA SER A 671 -39.60 0.89 18.86
C SER A 671 -39.32 2.39 19.03
N GLU A 672 -38.09 2.86 19.22
CA GLU A 672 -37.82 4.28 19.50
C GLU A 672 -36.94 4.97 18.43
N LYS A 673 -37.33 4.88 17.15
CA LYS A 673 -36.70 5.66 16.08
C LYS A 673 -37.44 6.96 15.85
N ARG A 674 -37.04 8.04 16.54
CA ARG A 674 -36.98 9.44 16.02
C ARG A 674 -36.51 10.55 16.97
N GLN A 675 -36.17 10.30 18.24
CA GLN A 675 -36.18 11.40 19.23
C GLN A 675 -34.91 11.66 20.10
N ARG A 676 -33.78 10.96 19.93
CA ARG A 676 -32.68 11.03 20.94
C ARG A 676 -31.52 12.01 20.71
N HIS A 677 -31.41 12.70 19.55
CA HIS A 677 -30.45 13.82 19.45
C HIS A 677 -30.84 15.03 20.34
N LEU A 678 -32.01 15.00 20.99
CA LEU A 678 -32.53 16.05 21.87
C LEU A 678 -32.17 15.88 23.36
N ASP A 679 -31.58 14.75 23.79
CA ASP A 679 -31.33 14.46 25.22
C ASP A 679 -29.83 14.42 25.60
N ALA A 680 -28.98 15.25 24.97
CA ALA A 680 -27.62 15.43 25.46
C ALA A 680 -27.65 15.98 26.90
N ARG A 681 -26.94 15.31 27.82
CA ARG A 681 -26.93 15.71 29.23
C ARG A 681 -26.19 17.04 29.37
N ARG A 682 -26.87 18.04 29.94
CA ARG A 682 -26.23 19.32 30.30
C ARG A 682 -25.24 19.09 31.43
N LEU A 683 -24.03 19.65 31.30
CA LEU A 683 -23.03 19.59 32.37
C LEU A 683 -23.45 20.45 33.56
N THR A 684 -23.11 19.98 34.75
CA THR A 684 -23.25 20.75 35.99
C THR A 684 -22.35 21.97 35.93
N ARG A 685 -22.92 23.13 36.25
CA ARG A 685 -22.20 24.40 36.48
C ARG A 685 -22.13 24.66 37.99
N LEU A 686 -20.95 24.99 38.48
CA LEU A 686 -20.73 25.38 39.88
C LEU A 686 -19.70 26.50 39.96
N GLN A 687 -19.57 27.15 41.11
CA GLN A 687 -18.44 28.02 41.43
C GLN A 687 -17.61 27.30 42.49
N LEU A 688 -16.30 27.19 42.29
CA LEU A 688 -15.44 26.64 43.35
C LEU A 688 -15.21 27.74 44.39
N GLU A 689 -15.45 27.44 45.66
CA GLU A 689 -15.15 28.33 46.78
C GLU A 689 -13.77 28.02 47.37
N SER A 690 -13.38 26.74 47.37
CA SER A 690 -12.16 26.23 47.99
C SER A 690 -11.44 25.16 47.13
N PRO A 691 -10.13 24.89 47.35
CA PRO A 691 -9.42 23.77 46.73
C PRO A 691 -10.04 22.39 47.02
N GLU A 692 -10.71 22.23 48.17
CA GLU A 692 -11.43 21.00 48.54
C GLU A 692 -12.58 20.69 47.57
N ASP A 693 -13.20 21.72 46.99
CA ASP A 693 -14.25 21.56 45.98
C ASP A 693 -13.72 20.89 44.71
N LEU A 694 -12.51 21.26 44.28
CA LEU A 694 -11.85 20.63 43.15
C LEU A 694 -11.57 19.14 43.44
N ASN A 695 -11.13 18.81 44.65
CA ASN A 695 -10.92 17.41 45.05
C ASN A 695 -12.23 16.60 44.98
N ARG A 696 -13.36 17.19 45.37
CA ARG A 696 -14.68 16.56 45.22
C ARG A 696 -15.04 16.34 43.75
N VAL A 697 -14.80 17.33 42.89
CA VAL A 697 -15.01 17.23 41.44
C VAL A 697 -14.14 16.15 40.80
N ILE A 698 -12.85 16.11 41.13
CA ILE A 698 -11.92 15.09 40.61
C ILE A 698 -12.35 13.70 41.05
N LYS A 699 -12.73 13.53 42.33
CA LYS A 699 -13.21 12.25 42.88
C LYS A 699 -14.49 11.76 42.19
N GLN A 700 -15.36 12.66 41.75
CA GLN A 700 -16.56 12.30 40.99
C GLN A 700 -16.27 11.81 39.57
N GLY A 701 -15.11 12.17 38.99
CA GLY A 701 -14.68 11.66 37.68
C GLY A 701 -15.57 12.09 36.50
N ARG A 702 -16.33 13.19 36.64
CA ARG A 702 -17.26 13.69 35.61
C ARG A 702 -16.92 15.13 35.18
N PRO A 703 -17.21 15.53 33.92
CA PRO A 703 -16.99 16.89 33.47
C PRO A 703 -17.89 17.87 34.21
N VAL A 704 -17.28 19.00 34.60
CA VAL A 704 -17.95 20.06 35.35
C VAL A 704 -17.48 21.41 34.82
N VAL A 705 -18.40 22.35 34.69
CA VAL A 705 -18.09 23.74 34.36
C VAL A 705 -18.00 24.54 35.65
N MET A 706 -16.89 25.25 35.82
CA MET A 706 -16.67 26.20 36.89
C MET A 706 -16.92 27.60 36.32
N SER A 707 -17.91 28.29 36.85
CA SER A 707 -18.29 29.65 36.43
C SER A 707 -18.05 30.63 37.57
N GLY A 708 -17.55 31.82 37.26
CA GLY A 708 -17.34 32.90 38.24
C GLY A 708 -16.00 32.82 39.00
N ASN A 709 -15.12 31.88 38.66
CA ASN A 709 -13.74 31.87 39.15
C ASN A 709 -12.89 32.83 38.30
N ASP A 710 -12.04 33.64 38.96
CA ASP A 710 -11.24 34.66 38.28
C ASP A 710 -10.05 34.02 37.53
N LEU A 711 -10.00 34.25 36.22
CA LEU A 711 -8.91 33.84 35.33
C LEU A 711 -7.88 34.96 35.09
N GLY A 712 -8.04 36.09 35.77
CA GLY A 712 -7.24 37.28 35.62
C GLY A 712 -7.72 38.21 34.49
N PRO A 713 -6.94 39.24 34.15
CA PRO A 713 -7.31 40.25 33.17
C PRO A 713 -7.56 39.72 31.74
N CYS A 714 -7.07 38.52 31.41
CA CYS A 714 -7.15 37.93 30.07
C CYS A 714 -8.57 37.92 29.49
N VAL A 715 -9.59 37.62 30.30
CA VAL A 715 -11.00 37.50 29.85
C VAL A 715 -11.53 38.83 29.30
N ARG A 716 -11.06 39.97 29.82
CA ARG A 716 -11.46 41.31 29.37
C ARG A 716 -10.50 41.90 28.32
N GLN A 717 -9.24 41.47 28.33
CA GLN A 717 -8.19 42.08 27.52
C GLN A 717 -7.88 41.34 26.22
N TRP A 718 -8.04 40.02 26.17
CA TRP A 718 -7.57 39.23 25.03
C TRP A 718 -8.57 39.28 23.88
N THR A 719 -8.17 39.97 22.83
CA THR A 719 -8.72 39.94 21.48
C THR A 719 -7.59 39.56 20.53
N LEU A 720 -7.90 39.26 19.27
CA LEU A 720 -6.85 38.96 18.30
C LEU A 720 -5.87 40.12 18.11
N ASP A 721 -6.36 41.37 18.14
CA ASP A 721 -5.52 42.56 18.02
C ASP A 721 -4.62 42.77 19.23
N THR A 722 -5.16 42.64 20.45
CA THR A 722 -4.34 42.84 21.65
C THR A 722 -3.30 41.73 21.79
N LEU A 723 -3.64 40.49 21.42
CA LEU A 723 -2.67 39.40 21.37
C LEU A 723 -1.59 39.65 20.33
N ALA A 724 -1.93 40.13 19.13
CA ALA A 724 -0.94 40.43 18.09
C ALA A 724 0.03 41.55 18.52
N LEU A 725 -0.46 42.54 19.27
CA LEU A 725 0.38 43.60 19.83
C LEU A 725 1.28 43.07 20.96
N LYS A 726 0.76 42.27 21.90
CA LYS A 726 1.53 41.74 23.03
C LYS A 726 2.57 40.69 22.61
N LEU A 727 2.22 39.80 21.68
CA LEU A 727 3.10 38.72 21.22
C LEU A 727 4.15 39.17 20.19
N GLY A 728 3.95 40.34 19.59
CA GLY A 728 4.69 40.79 18.41
C GLY A 728 4.01 40.32 17.12
N VAL A 729 3.78 41.27 16.20
CA VAL A 729 3.05 41.02 14.95
C VAL A 729 3.69 39.94 14.07
N ASP A 730 5.02 39.83 14.12
CA ASP A 730 5.83 38.91 13.32
C ASP A 730 6.14 37.58 14.04
N ARG A 731 5.63 37.38 15.26
CA ARG A 731 5.85 36.14 16.00
C ARG A 731 5.35 34.95 15.18
N THR A 732 6.25 34.04 14.84
CA THR A 732 5.91 32.88 14.01
C THR A 732 5.12 31.86 14.83
N VAL A 733 3.97 31.42 14.31
CA VAL A 733 3.15 30.36 14.88
C VAL A 733 2.93 29.23 13.86
N VAL A 734 2.71 28.01 14.37
CA VAL A 734 2.35 26.83 13.56
C VAL A 734 0.86 26.59 13.71
N VAL A 735 0.13 26.65 12.62
CA VAL A 735 -1.33 26.49 12.59
C VAL A 735 -1.73 25.30 11.72
N HIS A 736 -2.85 24.69 12.08
CA HIS A 736 -3.53 23.70 11.25
C HIS A 736 -4.48 24.47 10.33
N GLU A 737 -4.34 24.30 9.02
CA GLU A 737 -5.15 24.98 8.02
C GLU A 737 -5.88 23.97 7.14
N THR A 738 -7.18 24.19 6.92
CA THR A 738 -8.01 23.29 6.13
C THR A 738 -9.06 24.05 5.34
N SER A 739 -9.51 23.50 4.22
CA SER A 739 -10.71 23.97 3.53
C SER A 739 -11.98 23.34 4.08
N ASN A 740 -11.89 22.33 4.96
CA ASN A 740 -13.03 21.59 5.49
C ASN A 740 -13.55 22.21 6.80
N PRO A 741 -14.87 22.23 7.05
CA PRO A 741 -15.41 22.73 8.31
C PRO A 741 -15.06 21.83 9.51
N GLN A 742 -14.72 20.57 9.24
CA GLN A 742 -14.35 19.56 10.24
C GLN A 742 -12.94 19.07 9.95
N MET A 743 -12.03 19.20 10.90
CA MET A 743 -10.73 18.53 10.81
C MET A 743 -10.88 17.05 11.19
N ASP A 744 -10.11 16.20 10.50
CA ASP A 744 -10.00 14.77 10.72
C ASP A 744 -8.51 14.37 10.77
N PHE A 745 -8.08 13.88 11.93
CA PHE A 745 -6.71 13.46 12.17
C PHE A 745 -6.32 12.14 11.48
N GLN A 746 -7.27 11.21 11.32
CA GLN A 746 -7.01 9.93 10.65
C GLN A 746 -6.87 10.13 9.13
N GLN A 747 -7.72 10.97 8.55
CA GLN A 747 -7.67 11.30 7.12
C GLN A 747 -6.63 12.37 6.79
N LYS A 748 -6.15 13.12 7.80
CA LYS A 748 -5.22 14.25 7.66
C LYS A 748 -5.68 15.27 6.62
N ASN A 749 -6.92 15.73 6.76
CA ASN A 749 -7.55 16.69 5.85
C ASN A 749 -7.16 18.16 6.11
N PHE A 750 -6.02 18.40 6.75
CA PHE A 750 -5.46 19.71 7.11
C PHE A 750 -3.94 19.72 6.88
N GLN A 751 -3.35 20.91 6.81
CA GLN A 751 -1.91 21.11 6.63
C GLN A 751 -1.33 21.93 7.78
N TYR A 752 -0.04 21.75 8.07
CA TYR A 752 0.68 22.55 9.05
C TYR A 752 1.36 23.73 8.36
N ASN A 753 0.97 24.95 8.70
CA ASN A 753 1.51 26.18 8.12
C ASN A 753 2.20 27.04 9.18
N LYS A 754 3.38 27.56 8.84
CA LYS A 754 4.10 28.57 9.64
C LYS A 754 3.78 29.94 9.09
N LYS A 755 3.24 30.83 9.93
CA LYS A 755 2.94 32.22 9.54
C LYS A 755 3.10 33.16 10.72
N ALA A 756 3.22 34.46 10.44
CA ALA A 756 3.21 35.51 11.45
C ALA A 756 1.87 35.51 12.20
N PHE A 757 1.89 35.76 13.51
CA PHE A 757 0.69 35.76 14.34
C PHE A 757 -0.33 36.77 13.84
N ARG A 758 0.10 37.96 13.41
CA ARG A 758 -0.80 38.98 12.84
C ARG A 758 -1.53 38.48 11.59
N THR A 759 -0.82 37.80 10.69
CA THR A 759 -1.43 37.21 9.48
C THR A 759 -2.47 36.15 9.85
N PHE A 760 -2.10 35.21 10.73
CA PHE A 760 -3.04 34.20 11.24
C PHE A 760 -4.29 34.82 11.87
N ALA A 761 -4.10 35.83 12.73
CA ALA A 761 -5.18 36.54 13.41
C ALA A 761 -6.15 37.19 12.41
N ASN A 762 -5.64 37.91 11.40
CA ASN A 762 -6.47 38.53 10.39
C ASN A 762 -7.26 37.49 9.58
N GLU A 763 -6.59 36.42 9.12
CA GLU A 763 -7.22 35.39 8.30
C GLU A 763 -8.37 34.69 9.04
N ILE A 764 -8.22 34.34 10.32
CA ILE A 764 -9.32 33.71 11.08
C ILE A 764 -10.45 34.69 11.40
N ALA A 765 -10.14 35.98 11.60
CA ALA A 765 -11.16 37.01 11.77
C ALA A 765 -12.01 37.17 10.49
N GLU A 766 -11.41 36.95 9.33
CA GLU A 766 -12.07 36.92 8.01
C GLU A 766 -12.78 35.58 7.70
N GLY A 767 -12.77 34.63 8.64
CA GLY A 767 -13.46 33.35 8.53
C GLY A 767 -12.62 32.21 7.97
N SER A 768 -11.29 32.36 7.89
CA SER A 768 -10.39 31.27 7.50
C SER A 768 -10.40 30.14 8.53
N ARG A 769 -10.51 28.91 8.04
CA ARG A 769 -10.62 27.69 8.86
C ARG A 769 -9.24 27.24 9.32
N GLN A 770 -8.77 27.86 10.40
CA GLN A 770 -7.46 27.57 10.97
C GLN A 770 -7.53 27.33 12.47
N TYR A 771 -6.57 26.55 12.97
CA TYR A 771 -6.48 26.18 14.37
C TYR A 771 -5.03 26.19 14.88
N LEU A 772 -4.78 27.04 15.87
CA LEU A 772 -3.53 27.09 16.62
C LEU A 772 -3.64 26.24 17.88
N ARG A 773 -2.66 25.35 18.04
CA ARG A 773 -2.30 24.71 19.32
C ARG A 773 -0.85 25.08 19.59
N SER A 774 -0.58 25.82 20.65
CA SER A 774 0.81 26.19 20.97
C SER A 774 1.65 24.96 21.31
N LEU A 775 2.95 25.07 21.02
CA LEU A 775 3.98 24.10 21.36
C LEU A 775 5.02 24.81 22.24
N ALA A 776 5.88 24.04 22.91
CA ALA A 776 7.00 24.63 23.64
C ALA A 776 7.88 25.49 22.73
N SER A 777 8.27 26.66 23.22
CA SER A 777 9.12 27.64 22.54
C SER A 777 10.52 27.09 22.26
N VAL A 778 11.02 26.21 23.13
CA VAL A 778 12.32 25.55 23.03
C VAL A 778 12.13 24.04 23.05
N ASN A 779 12.75 23.33 22.10
CA ASN A 779 12.75 21.86 22.00
C ASN A 779 11.34 21.23 22.03
N SER A 780 10.41 21.73 21.21
CA SER A 780 9.00 21.29 21.14
C SER A 780 8.74 19.80 20.91
N THR A 781 9.75 19.02 20.52
CA THR A 781 9.69 17.55 20.42
C THR A 781 10.08 16.83 21.70
N GLU A 782 10.59 17.54 22.71
CA GLU A 782 11.18 16.99 23.93
C GLU A 782 10.53 17.55 25.21
N THR A 783 9.99 18.77 25.17
CA THR A 783 9.41 19.47 26.32
C THR A 783 7.92 19.72 26.10
N PRO A 784 7.05 19.41 27.10
CA PRO A 784 5.65 19.82 27.07
C PRO A 784 5.51 21.34 26.96
N ALA A 785 4.49 21.81 26.25
CA ALA A 785 4.19 23.24 26.19
C ALA A 785 3.88 23.76 27.60
N ASN A 786 4.37 24.95 27.91
CA ASN A 786 4.13 25.66 29.15
C ASN A 786 3.80 27.11 28.83
N PHE A 787 2.52 27.43 28.86
CA PHE A 787 1.97 28.76 28.56
C PHE A 787 2.76 29.91 29.20
N TRP A 788 3.07 29.83 30.51
CA TRP A 788 3.75 30.92 31.21
C TRP A 788 5.21 31.09 30.80
N ALA A 789 5.88 30.00 30.41
CA ALA A 789 7.25 30.04 29.90
C ALA A 789 7.31 30.39 28.40
N ASP A 790 6.33 29.92 27.63
CA ASP A 790 6.29 30.07 26.18
C ASP A 790 5.76 31.45 25.78
N PHE A 791 4.88 32.05 26.58
CA PHE A 791 4.27 33.36 26.34
C PHE A 791 4.44 34.28 27.57
N PRO A 792 5.68 34.62 27.96
CA PRO A 792 5.94 35.47 29.13
C PRO A 792 5.26 36.84 29.03
N GLU A 793 5.03 37.33 27.81
CA GLU A 793 4.34 38.60 27.52
C GLU A 793 2.85 38.57 27.89
N LEU A 794 2.26 37.37 27.97
CA LEU A 794 0.87 37.13 28.34
C LEU A 794 0.72 36.52 29.74
N ALA A 795 1.82 36.11 30.37
CA ALA A 795 1.80 35.33 31.61
C ALA A 795 1.09 36.04 32.77
N ASN A 796 1.21 37.37 32.85
CA ASN A 796 0.58 38.18 33.90
C ASN A 796 -0.93 38.40 33.68
N ASP A 797 -1.46 38.10 32.49
CA ASP A 797 -2.88 38.29 32.19
C ASP A 797 -3.72 37.07 32.57
N PHE A 798 -3.12 35.87 32.57
CA PHE A 798 -3.80 34.60 32.78
C PHE A 798 -3.30 33.93 34.06
N GLU A 799 -4.17 33.90 35.06
CA GLU A 799 -3.91 33.26 36.34
C GLU A 799 -4.95 32.16 36.58
N LEU A 800 -4.48 30.97 36.97
CA LEU A 800 -5.39 29.94 37.47
C LEU A 800 -5.85 30.35 38.88
N PRO A 801 -7.16 30.34 39.18
CA PRO A 801 -7.68 30.68 40.50
C PRO A 801 -7.09 29.76 41.58
N SER A 802 -6.97 30.25 42.83
CA SER A 802 -6.39 29.49 43.95
C SER A 802 -7.13 28.18 44.24
N GLN A 803 -8.43 28.12 43.93
CA GLN A 803 -9.22 26.88 44.00
C GLN A 803 -8.70 25.77 43.07
N LEU A 804 -7.86 26.10 42.08
CA LEU A 804 -7.20 25.16 41.17
C LEU A 804 -5.73 24.91 41.52
N ASP A 805 -5.28 25.19 42.73
CA ASP A 805 -3.87 25.01 43.13
C ASP A 805 -3.35 23.57 42.94
N LEU A 806 -4.20 22.55 43.08
CA LEU A 806 -3.83 21.17 42.75
C LEU A 806 -3.45 21.02 41.26
N VAL A 807 -4.17 21.69 40.37
CA VAL A 807 -3.86 21.71 38.93
C VAL A 807 -2.46 22.32 38.74
N LYS A 808 -2.18 23.46 39.39
CA LYS A 808 -0.86 24.13 39.35
C LYS A 808 0.28 23.22 39.82
N GLN A 809 0.07 22.48 40.92
CA GLN A 809 1.07 21.59 41.49
C GLN A 809 1.35 20.36 40.63
N LYS A 810 0.34 19.88 39.87
CA LYS A 810 0.44 18.65 39.07
C LYS A 810 0.50 18.91 37.56
N VAL A 811 0.79 20.14 37.13
CA VAL A 811 0.84 20.51 35.70
C VAL A 811 1.79 19.58 34.95
N HIS A 812 1.30 19.07 33.83
CA HIS A 812 2.10 18.43 32.81
C HIS A 812 2.36 19.37 31.62
N SER A 813 1.33 20.06 31.13
CA SER A 813 1.42 20.99 30.01
C SER A 813 0.34 22.05 30.08
N SER A 814 0.63 23.27 29.62
CA SER A 814 -0.35 24.34 29.42
C SER A 814 -0.25 24.91 28.00
N VAL A 815 -1.39 25.02 27.31
CA VAL A 815 -1.47 25.18 25.85
C VAL A 815 -2.42 26.32 25.49
N LEU A 816 -1.93 27.31 24.75
CA LEU A 816 -2.75 28.33 24.10
C LEU A 816 -3.44 27.75 22.86
N ARG A 817 -4.75 27.99 22.75
CA ARG A 817 -5.62 27.47 21.70
C ARG A 817 -6.38 28.61 21.06
N ILE A 818 -6.21 28.80 19.76
CA ILE A 818 -6.95 29.82 18.98
C ILE A 818 -7.55 29.13 17.76
N SER A 819 -8.86 29.26 17.56
CA SER A 819 -9.58 28.64 16.44
C SER A 819 -10.39 29.67 15.66
N GLY A 820 -10.30 29.64 14.33
CA GLY A 820 -11.33 30.18 13.42
C GLY A 820 -12.54 29.23 13.31
N PRO A 821 -13.43 29.36 12.31
CA PRO A 821 -14.66 28.57 12.18
C PRO A 821 -14.41 27.12 11.71
N VAL A 822 -13.69 26.33 12.53
CA VAL A 822 -13.32 24.95 12.26
C VAL A 822 -13.54 24.06 13.48
N ASN A 823 -14.13 22.88 13.25
CA ASN A 823 -14.37 21.89 14.29
C ASN A 823 -13.14 21.00 14.49
N MET A 824 -12.85 20.70 15.75
CA MET A 824 -11.84 19.71 16.13
C MET A 824 -12.38 18.29 15.92
N TRP A 825 -11.49 17.32 15.64
CA TRP A 825 -11.87 15.91 15.61
C TRP A 825 -12.20 15.40 17.02
N LEU A 826 -13.01 14.33 17.09
CA LEU A 826 -13.26 13.61 18.33
C LEU A 826 -11.97 12.91 18.80
N HIS A 827 -11.55 13.16 20.05
CA HIS A 827 -10.36 12.57 20.65
C HIS A 827 -10.54 12.38 22.16
N TYR A 828 -9.60 11.69 22.79
CA TYR A 828 -9.41 11.73 24.24
C TYR A 828 -7.95 12.03 24.56
N ASP A 829 -7.72 12.52 25.78
CA ASP A 829 -6.40 12.70 26.35
C ASP A 829 -6.25 11.80 27.59
N VAL A 830 -5.03 11.33 27.86
CA VAL A 830 -4.77 10.40 28.97
C VAL A 830 -4.71 11.14 30.31
N MET A 831 -4.34 12.41 30.28
CA MET A 831 -4.28 13.28 31.45
C MET A 831 -5.60 14.02 31.68
N ALA A 832 -5.82 14.43 32.93
CA ALA A 832 -6.90 15.36 33.26
C ALA A 832 -6.60 16.75 32.69
N ASN A 833 -7.64 17.53 32.40
CA ASN A 833 -7.51 18.81 31.72
C ASN A 833 -8.50 19.83 32.30
N VAL A 834 -8.05 21.08 32.45
CA VAL A 834 -8.96 22.23 32.59
C VAL A 834 -8.86 23.12 31.35
N LEU A 835 -10.00 23.30 30.67
CA LEU A 835 -10.13 24.17 29.51
C LEU A 835 -10.70 25.52 29.96
N CYS A 836 -9.87 26.54 29.99
CA CYS A 836 -10.25 27.90 30.36
C CYS A 836 -10.66 28.68 29.09
N GLN A 837 -11.94 29.03 28.96
CA GLN A 837 -12.45 29.76 27.81
C GLN A 837 -12.30 31.27 28.05
N ILE A 838 -11.49 31.95 27.22
CA ILE A 838 -11.07 33.34 27.48
C ILE A 838 -11.84 34.33 26.60
N ASN A 839 -11.91 34.07 25.30
CA ASN A 839 -12.60 34.93 24.33
C ASN A 839 -13.40 34.08 23.34
N GLY A 840 -14.58 34.55 22.95
CA GLY A 840 -15.53 33.80 22.14
C GLY A 840 -16.14 32.61 22.86
N SER A 841 -17.10 31.96 22.19
CA SER A 841 -17.91 30.87 22.71
C SER A 841 -17.57 29.56 21.99
N LYS A 842 -17.56 28.47 22.75
CA LYS A 842 -17.19 27.14 22.24
C LYS A 842 -18.23 26.11 22.65
N ARG A 843 -18.75 25.37 21.68
CA ARG A 843 -19.61 24.21 21.90
C ARG A 843 -18.73 22.97 22.03
N LEU A 844 -18.92 22.20 23.10
CA LEU A 844 -18.26 20.91 23.28
C LEU A 844 -19.29 19.80 23.43
N ILE A 845 -18.99 18.67 22.80
CA ILE A 845 -19.67 17.39 23.03
C ILE A 845 -18.64 16.45 23.65
N LEU A 846 -18.99 15.90 24.81
CA LEU A 846 -18.17 14.98 25.59
C LEU A 846 -18.90 13.64 25.75
N TYR A 847 -18.14 12.56 25.88
CA TYR A 847 -18.65 11.23 26.12
C TYR A 847 -17.85 10.57 27.24
N PRO A 848 -18.50 9.79 28.12
CA PRO A 848 -17.80 9.04 29.16
C PRO A 848 -16.86 8.00 28.52
N PRO A 849 -15.73 7.64 29.19
CA PRO A 849 -14.78 6.65 28.68
C PRO A 849 -15.41 5.30 28.29
N SER A 850 -16.52 4.92 28.93
CA SER A 850 -17.29 3.71 28.61
C SER A 850 -17.79 3.66 27.15
N ASP A 851 -17.99 4.82 26.53
CA ASP A 851 -18.52 4.93 25.17
C ASP A 851 -17.45 4.80 24.09
N VAL A 852 -16.18 4.58 24.44
CA VAL A 852 -15.08 4.46 23.48
C VAL A 852 -15.33 3.40 22.39
N SER A 853 -16.02 2.31 22.77
CA SER A 853 -16.40 1.22 21.85
C SER A 853 -17.53 1.60 20.89
N LEU A 854 -18.34 2.60 21.25
CA LEU A 854 -19.47 3.09 20.47
C LEU A 854 -19.06 4.19 19.47
N LEU A 855 -17.91 4.82 19.70
CA LEU A 855 -17.42 6.01 18.99
C LEU A 855 -16.29 5.69 17.98
N TYR A 856 -16.16 4.42 17.57
CA TYR A 856 -15.30 3.96 16.46
C TYR A 856 -13.82 4.38 16.56
N PHE A 857 -13.25 4.34 17.77
CA PHE A 857 -11.81 4.48 17.94
C PHE A 857 -11.10 3.22 17.42
N ALA A 858 -10.17 3.39 16.48
CA ALA A 858 -9.34 2.28 16.03
C ALA A 858 -8.43 1.77 17.17
N PRO A 859 -8.09 0.48 17.22
CA PRO A 859 -7.21 -0.06 18.27
C PRO A 859 -5.89 0.73 18.39
N GLY A 860 -5.63 1.30 19.57
CA GLY A 860 -4.45 2.12 19.83
C GLY A 860 -4.45 3.52 19.20
N ALA A 861 -5.58 3.99 18.68
CA ALA A 861 -5.77 5.37 18.25
C ALA A 861 -6.40 6.21 19.36
N SER A 862 -6.01 7.49 19.44
CA SER A 862 -6.56 8.46 20.39
C SER A 862 -7.57 9.43 19.76
N SER A 863 -7.97 9.19 18.51
CA SER A 863 -8.92 10.01 17.76
C SER A 863 -9.85 9.19 16.88
N SER A 864 -11.05 9.69 16.62
CA SER A 864 -12.06 9.10 15.74
C SER A 864 -12.45 10.07 14.61
N SER A 865 -12.84 9.52 13.46
CA SER A 865 -13.31 10.28 12.28
C SER A 865 -14.78 10.69 12.36
N ILE A 866 -15.49 10.36 13.44
CA ILE A 866 -16.89 10.74 13.61
C ILE A 866 -16.99 12.26 13.81
N ASN A 867 -17.83 12.89 13.00
CA ASN A 867 -18.27 14.25 13.24
C ASN A 867 -19.49 14.25 14.17
N CYS A 868 -19.28 14.39 15.48
CA CYS A 868 -20.37 14.39 16.47
C CYS A 868 -21.30 15.61 16.37
N PHE A 869 -20.95 16.62 15.57
CA PHE A 869 -21.79 17.79 15.31
C PHE A 869 -22.74 17.61 14.12
N ASP A 870 -22.57 16.53 13.34
CA ASP A 870 -23.48 16.19 12.25
C ASP A 870 -24.83 15.72 12.82
N PRO A 871 -25.96 16.34 12.43
CA PRO A 871 -27.28 15.89 12.87
C PRO A 871 -27.66 14.50 12.32
N ASP A 872 -27.01 14.04 11.25
CA ASP A 872 -27.26 12.72 10.66
C ASP A 872 -26.12 11.73 10.96
N LEU A 873 -26.22 11.11 12.14
CA LEU A 873 -25.34 10.02 12.56
C LEU A 873 -25.88 8.63 12.20
N THR A 874 -26.83 8.51 11.25
CA THR A 874 -27.41 7.21 10.84
C THR A 874 -26.36 6.22 10.33
N GLN A 875 -25.24 6.76 9.85
CA GLN A 875 -24.04 6.06 9.44
C GLN A 875 -23.26 5.34 10.55
N TYR A 876 -23.47 5.75 11.81
CA TYR A 876 -22.79 5.24 13.00
C TYR A 876 -23.83 4.76 14.02
N PRO A 877 -24.52 3.63 13.77
CA PRO A 877 -25.69 3.22 14.55
C PRO A 877 -25.39 3.02 16.05
N SER A 878 -24.17 2.61 16.42
CA SER A 878 -23.75 2.49 17.83
C SER A 878 -23.66 3.84 18.55
N VAL A 879 -23.52 4.96 17.83
CA VAL A 879 -23.50 6.30 18.45
C VAL A 879 -24.88 6.66 19.01
N ALA A 880 -25.96 6.08 18.50
CA ALA A 880 -27.28 6.21 19.09
C ALA A 880 -27.38 5.60 20.51
N LEU A 881 -26.43 4.74 20.88
CA LEU A 881 -26.30 4.16 22.21
C LEU A 881 -25.31 4.93 23.09
N ALA A 882 -24.59 5.91 22.54
CA ALA A 882 -23.65 6.72 23.29
C ALA A 882 -24.39 7.73 24.19
N HIS A 883 -23.70 8.22 25.20
CA HIS A 883 -24.19 9.10 26.25
C HIS A 883 -23.57 10.49 26.12
N PRO A 884 -24.00 11.31 25.13
CA PRO A 884 -23.43 12.63 24.92
C PRO A 884 -23.72 13.58 26.08
N HIS A 885 -22.70 14.32 26.46
CA HIS A 885 -22.71 15.44 27.39
C HIS A 885 -22.38 16.70 26.61
N GLU A 886 -23.24 17.71 26.64
CA GLU A 886 -23.07 18.92 25.85
C GLU A 886 -22.95 20.18 26.71
N VAL A 887 -22.01 21.06 26.35
CA VAL A 887 -21.80 22.34 27.01
C VAL A 887 -21.47 23.44 26.02
N MET A 888 -22.04 24.63 26.28
CA MET A 888 -21.56 25.89 25.74
C MET A 888 -20.66 26.57 26.75
N LEU A 889 -19.40 26.80 26.43
CA LEU A 889 -18.49 27.61 27.24
C LEU A 889 -18.54 29.06 26.79
N LYS A 890 -18.71 29.96 27.75
CA LYS A 890 -18.65 31.41 27.57
C LYS A 890 -17.29 31.94 28.08
N PRO A 891 -16.88 33.17 27.69
CA PRO A 891 -15.73 33.83 28.31
C PRO A 891 -15.80 33.80 29.84
N GLY A 892 -14.74 33.31 30.49
CA GLY A 892 -14.64 33.12 31.93
C GLY A 892 -15.05 31.73 32.45
N ASP A 893 -15.67 30.88 31.62
CA ASP A 893 -15.95 29.49 32.02
C ASP A 893 -14.66 28.63 32.01
N ILE A 894 -14.52 27.77 33.01
CA ILE A 894 -13.48 26.74 33.09
C ILE A 894 -14.14 25.37 33.04
N LEU A 895 -13.80 24.54 32.06
CA LEU A 895 -14.30 23.17 31.96
C LEU A 895 -13.27 22.18 32.47
N TYR A 896 -13.59 21.46 33.54
CA TYR A 896 -12.85 20.27 33.94
C TYR A 896 -13.24 19.09 33.03
N ILE A 897 -12.24 18.48 32.40
CA ILE A 897 -12.35 17.27 31.59
C ILE A 897 -11.54 16.17 32.32
N PRO A 898 -12.20 15.16 32.90
CA PRO A 898 -11.52 14.06 33.55
C PRO A 898 -10.69 13.25 32.52
N PRO A 899 -9.68 12.48 32.97
CA PRO A 899 -8.85 11.70 32.06
C PRO A 899 -9.72 10.72 31.25
N LEU A 900 -9.33 10.48 29.99
CA LEU A 900 -9.97 9.55 29.05
C LEU A 900 -11.38 9.96 28.57
N TRP A 901 -11.93 11.08 29.02
CA TRP A 901 -13.20 11.59 28.48
C TRP A 901 -13.03 11.98 27.02
N LEU A 902 -13.86 11.39 26.16
CA LEU A 902 -13.80 11.62 24.72
C LEU A 902 -14.52 12.93 24.45
N HIS A 903 -13.91 13.83 23.68
CA HIS A 903 -14.45 15.16 23.47
C HIS A 903 -14.12 15.72 22.09
N THR A 904 -15.01 16.57 21.61
CA THR A 904 -14.83 17.39 20.42
C THR A 904 -15.33 18.80 20.68
N ALA A 905 -14.83 19.76 19.91
CA ALA A 905 -15.13 21.17 20.07
C ALA A 905 -15.41 21.85 18.73
N SER A 906 -16.42 22.72 18.74
CA SER A 906 -16.80 23.58 17.64
C SER A 906 -16.89 25.02 18.14
N PRO A 907 -16.17 25.98 17.55
CA PRO A 907 -16.35 27.40 17.86
C PRO A 907 -17.71 27.86 17.31
N ILE A 908 -18.42 28.66 18.09
CA ILE A 908 -19.74 29.19 17.69
C ILE A 908 -19.57 30.57 17.06
N ASP A 909 -18.73 31.37 17.69
CA ASP A 909 -18.32 32.66 17.16
C ASP A 909 -17.25 32.45 16.07
N THR A 910 -16.98 33.48 15.26
CA THR A 910 -15.96 33.43 14.20
C THR A 910 -14.58 33.04 14.76
N VAL A 911 -14.29 33.42 16.01
CA VAL A 911 -13.00 33.20 16.68
C VAL A 911 -13.23 32.73 18.12
N SER A 912 -12.39 31.80 18.59
CA SER A 912 -12.35 31.36 19.98
C SER A 912 -10.92 31.26 20.50
N ILE A 913 -10.67 31.83 21.69
CA ILE A 913 -9.38 31.81 22.39
C ILE A 913 -9.56 31.12 23.74
N SER A 914 -8.69 30.16 24.04
CA SER A 914 -8.72 29.39 25.29
C SER A 914 -7.33 28.92 25.70
N VAL A 915 -7.16 28.61 26.98
CA VAL A 915 -5.95 27.96 27.50
C VAL A 915 -6.34 26.63 28.14
N ASN A 916 -5.71 25.55 27.68
CA ASN A 916 -5.82 24.23 28.32
C ASN A 916 -4.68 24.04 29.31
N VAL A 917 -4.96 23.45 30.47
CA VAL A 917 -3.94 23.02 31.42
C VAL A 917 -4.15 21.54 31.74
N PHE A 918 -3.24 20.71 31.22
CA PHE A 918 -3.17 19.28 31.47
C PHE A 918 -2.39 19.01 32.74
N PHE A 919 -2.91 18.12 33.58
CA PHE A 919 -2.28 17.78 34.85
C PHE A 919 -2.40 16.28 35.16
N ARG A 920 -1.44 15.76 35.91
CA ARG A 920 -1.36 14.36 36.26
C ARG A 920 -2.41 14.00 37.31
N SER A 921 -3.27 13.04 36.98
CA SER A 921 -4.29 12.51 37.89
C SER A 921 -3.87 11.20 38.56
N LEU A 922 -2.87 10.50 38.01
CA LEU A 922 -2.30 9.28 38.59
C LEU A 922 -0.97 9.57 39.31
N GLU A 923 -0.75 8.94 40.46
CA GLU A 923 0.54 8.97 41.15
C GLU A 923 1.59 8.08 40.44
N SER A 924 1.16 6.96 39.86
CA SER A 924 1.99 6.04 39.09
C SER A 924 1.18 5.35 37.98
N GLY A 925 1.85 4.72 37.01
CA GLY A 925 1.20 3.94 35.93
C GLY A 925 1.19 4.61 34.55
N TYR A 926 1.63 5.87 34.44
CA TYR A 926 1.94 6.47 33.13
C TYR A 926 3.08 5.71 32.44
N ALA A 927 3.04 5.61 31.12
CA ALA A 927 4.07 4.90 30.37
C ALA A 927 5.45 5.58 30.51
N PRO A 928 6.53 4.82 30.75
CA PRO A 928 7.87 5.38 30.88
C PRO A 928 8.36 5.93 29.54
N GLY A 929 9.04 7.07 29.57
CA GLY A 929 9.60 7.75 28.39
C GLY A 929 8.92 9.09 28.11
N ARG A 930 9.15 9.62 26.91
CA ARG A 930 8.67 10.95 26.53
C ARG A 930 7.18 10.92 26.19
N ASP A 931 6.42 11.78 26.86
CA ASP A 931 5.07 12.20 26.46
C ASP A 931 5.04 13.72 26.57
N VAL A 932 5.04 14.38 25.42
CA VAL A 932 5.07 15.85 25.31
C VAL A 932 3.65 16.41 25.20
N TYR A 933 2.69 15.57 24.82
CA TYR A 933 1.34 16.00 24.48
C TYR A 933 0.29 15.61 25.53
N GLY A 934 0.58 14.63 26.39
CA GLY A 934 -0.35 14.10 27.39
C GLY A 934 -1.29 13.00 26.85
N ASN A 935 -0.94 12.41 25.70
CA ASN A 935 -1.82 11.51 24.94
C ASN A 935 -1.24 10.10 24.82
N ARG A 936 -0.10 9.83 25.46
CA ARG A 936 0.48 8.49 25.45
C ARG A 936 -0.29 7.60 26.40
N ASP A 937 -0.72 6.45 25.90
CA ASP A 937 -1.44 5.44 26.68
C ASP A 937 -0.69 5.07 27.97
N ILE A 938 -1.46 4.70 29.01
CA ILE A 938 -0.90 4.23 30.27
C ILE A 938 -0.05 2.97 30.07
N GLN A 939 0.94 2.78 30.94
CA GLN A 939 1.91 1.68 30.85
C GLN A 939 1.24 0.31 30.75
N ALA A 940 0.15 0.11 31.51
CA ALA A 940 -0.57 -1.15 31.55
C ALA A 940 -1.17 -1.50 30.18
N TYR A 941 -1.72 -0.52 29.46
CA TYR A 941 -2.28 -0.72 28.12
C TYR A 941 -1.18 -0.97 27.08
N GLU A 942 -0.08 -0.20 27.10
CA GLU A 942 1.05 -0.45 26.18
C GLU A 942 1.64 -1.86 26.37
N LYS A 943 1.75 -2.32 27.61
CA LYS A 943 2.16 -3.69 27.92
C LYS A 943 1.11 -4.70 27.44
N GLY A 944 -0.16 -4.47 27.74
CA GLY A 944 -1.27 -5.31 27.31
C GLY A 944 -1.33 -5.51 25.80
N ARG A 945 -1.04 -4.47 25.00
CA ARG A 945 -0.93 -4.60 23.53
C ARG A 945 0.18 -5.55 23.09
N LYS A 946 1.35 -5.47 23.72
CA LYS A 946 2.44 -6.42 23.47
C LYS A 946 2.07 -7.83 23.92
N ASP A 947 1.29 -7.95 24.99
CA ASP A 947 0.82 -9.23 25.50
C ASP A 947 -0.21 -9.87 24.57
N ILE A 948 -1.13 -9.08 24.01
CA ILE A 948 -2.04 -9.51 22.94
C ILE A 948 -1.24 -10.05 21.76
N GLU A 949 -0.20 -9.34 21.29
CA GLU A 949 0.67 -9.83 20.21
C GLU A 949 1.33 -11.18 20.55
N ARG A 950 1.77 -11.37 21.81
CA ARG A 950 2.36 -12.64 22.28
C ARG A 950 1.33 -13.76 22.34
N ILE A 951 0.13 -13.46 22.86
CA ILE A 951 -1.00 -14.38 22.94
C ILE A 951 -1.39 -14.81 21.52
N THR A 952 -1.66 -13.87 20.62
CA THR A 952 -2.03 -14.17 19.22
C THR A 952 -0.98 -15.02 18.53
N LYS A 953 0.32 -14.73 18.72
CA LYS A 953 1.41 -15.57 18.20
C LYS A 953 1.38 -17.01 18.70
N SER A 954 0.97 -17.24 19.95
CA SER A 954 0.86 -18.61 20.49
C SER A 954 -0.23 -19.44 19.81
N PHE A 955 -1.21 -18.79 19.17
CA PHE A 955 -2.27 -19.43 18.40
C PHE A 955 -1.93 -19.63 16.90
N GLU A 956 -0.83 -19.07 16.38
CA GLU A 956 -0.46 -19.15 14.95
C GLU A 956 -0.23 -20.58 14.44
N ARG A 957 0.07 -21.52 15.34
CA ARG A 957 0.30 -22.94 15.00
C ARG A 957 -0.98 -23.79 15.09
N LEU A 958 -2.09 -23.21 15.52
CA LEU A 958 -3.37 -23.91 15.64
C LEU A 958 -4.22 -23.69 14.38
N PRO A 959 -5.13 -24.64 14.05
CA PRO A 959 -6.14 -24.44 13.02
C PRO A 959 -6.91 -23.12 13.25
N SER A 960 -7.26 -22.41 12.17
CA SER A 960 -7.81 -21.04 12.25
C SER A 960 -9.12 -20.94 13.02
N ASP A 961 -9.95 -21.98 12.95
CA ASP A 961 -11.21 -22.11 13.69
C ASP A 961 -10.97 -22.33 15.20
N MET A 962 -9.99 -23.17 15.58
CA MET A 962 -9.59 -23.34 16.98
C MET A 962 -8.93 -22.08 17.53
N ALA A 963 -8.02 -21.48 16.76
CA ALA A 963 -7.37 -20.23 17.09
C ALA A 963 -8.41 -19.13 17.33
N ARG A 964 -9.38 -18.98 16.42
CA ARG A 964 -10.51 -18.06 16.57
C ARG A 964 -11.35 -18.40 17.80
N PHE A 965 -11.77 -19.65 17.97
CA PHE A 965 -12.59 -20.09 19.09
C PHE A 965 -11.95 -19.74 20.44
N TYR A 966 -10.68 -20.07 20.63
CA TYR A 966 -9.98 -19.77 21.88
C TYR A 966 -9.65 -18.28 22.04
N MET A 967 -9.33 -17.57 20.95
CA MET A 967 -9.12 -16.12 21.03
C MET A 967 -10.41 -15.35 21.34
N GLU A 968 -11.56 -15.76 20.80
CA GLU A 968 -12.86 -15.20 21.17
C GLU A 968 -13.17 -15.45 22.65
N ARG A 969 -12.86 -16.65 23.16
CA ARG A 969 -12.98 -16.94 24.61
C ARG A 969 -12.06 -16.08 25.47
N LEU A 970 -10.81 -15.89 25.07
CA LEU A 970 -9.89 -14.98 25.77
C LEU A 970 -10.39 -13.53 25.73
N ALA A 971 -10.98 -13.10 24.62
CA ALA A 971 -11.60 -11.79 24.52
C ALA A 971 -12.81 -11.66 25.44
N ASP A 972 -13.64 -12.70 25.56
CA ASP A 972 -14.78 -12.73 26.47
C ASP A 972 -14.33 -12.74 27.95
N GLU A 973 -13.27 -13.47 28.29
CA GLU A 973 -12.65 -13.43 29.62
C GLU A 973 -12.13 -12.03 29.95
N LEU A 974 -11.43 -11.39 29.01
CA LEU A 974 -10.92 -10.03 29.19
C LEU A 974 -12.08 -9.03 29.31
N ARG A 975 -13.15 -9.19 28.52
CA ARG A 975 -14.37 -8.37 28.60
C ARG A 975 -15.05 -8.56 29.96
N ALA A 976 -15.18 -9.80 30.44
CA ALA A 976 -15.75 -10.09 31.75
C ALA A 976 -14.92 -9.47 32.88
N LYS A 977 -13.59 -9.47 32.78
CA LYS A 977 -12.71 -8.76 33.72
C LYS A 977 -12.86 -7.24 33.63
N ALA A 978 -12.99 -6.69 32.42
CA ALA A 978 -13.21 -5.26 32.23
C ALA A 978 -14.52 -4.79 32.89
N LEU A 979 -15.61 -5.55 32.77
CA LEU A 979 -16.89 -5.27 33.43
C LEU A 979 -16.80 -5.24 34.97
N GLN A 980 -15.81 -5.90 35.59
CA GLN A 980 -15.59 -5.82 37.04
C GLN A 980 -15.15 -4.42 37.49
N HIS A 981 -14.66 -3.60 36.57
CA HIS A 981 -14.22 -2.23 36.82
C HIS A 981 -15.30 -1.17 36.56
N GLU A 982 -16.54 -1.54 36.19
CA GLU A 982 -17.68 -0.62 36.02
C GLU A 982 -18.38 -0.20 37.33
N ARG A 983 -17.79 -0.49 38.50
CA ARG A 983 -18.37 -0.18 39.82
C ARG A 983 -18.15 1.25 40.28
#